data_AF-A0A0A0MBZ0-F1
#
_entry.id   AF-A0A0A0MBZ0-F1
#
_cell.length_a   1.000
_cell.length_b   1.000
_cell.length_c   1.000
_cell.angle_alpha   90.00
_cell.angle_beta   90.00
_cell.angle_gamma   90.00
#
_symmetry.space_group_name_H-M   'P 1'
#
loop_
_entity.id
_entity.type
_entity.pdbx_description
1 polymer ?
#
loop_
_entity_poly.entity_id
_entity_poly.type
_entity_poly.pdbx_seq_one_letter_code
_entity_poly.pdbx_strand_id
1 'polypeptide(L)'
;MALFSAAPSEAGRSDYELAQKPLYIGQNVPPLMMMVMSRDERLFTKAYSDYTDLDGDGVIDTTYNDEFDYAGYFDPNVCYHYNNGHDLFESHKEAGGTNGHHCDTGNGWSGNFLNWMTMSRLDIVRHVLYGGKRVTDTKDRTILAGAHVPNDLHSWVKVYSGNDLGQLTPLSGSALSFCVSSRANGEAPKVRVASGQWSEWAATALSQCDWNRNSDTPKGSAPSAKEMSVRVDVCKSQGSKPDESFCTAYGDKKKPTGLLQAYGEPGRLRFGLMTGSYSKPRSGGVLRRNIGKVAGNGDANCTAGDEINLATGQFCNQSSGTEGIINTIDRFELTQWSVDRWLDCNIWGINNRTGGQGQLNNPGSGSYNCSAWGNPIAEMYAEALRYIAGESSASPAFTGGNELSGLPTGIQWLDPYRSPDSGGNSYCADCSILVLSSGLSSFDSDELPSVPRGVGDGTAATAAVGAHEGVAGKYLVGRVGDTPLGSALTTHEDICSAKEVSDLSKVRGICPDIPSLEGSYMLAGLAHKAATTDMRPNLQGKPGGYKNTVTTYAVALADNLPKFDVPVGGGKITLSPLCQANGNGSAKISSSGWRTCHLGSVSVGKRIATVAPNHEYGRPLQFDAAGNAVAGSFSLVWEDSLWGNDHDNDVVAMLTYCVGAACGADTNPKNTGYGGHDICWRSDSAVCTGSNYRPLVAENEVLVRIENLSAYAGNAMLSGFAVTGSDNDDVHRLALRPGGKDGSLLTARGEPDTGNEGSWDKPKVMKFRRATSEAKLLETPLWYAAKYGGFQDNNGNGKPDPGEWDSRETGTPDNYFFARDPSKLKAALEEIFEAAAASDESTGGGGAGARVGSDSFTVQAGYDVPDDSNDWTGWLRGFAVDTEGGRGAVQWDAANGVPAHGSRRIYMATSPTVLRDDGSVDDEVEAAEFKHSNLPGYTDVGKGMSLGLWVDDLAWLKTRDVADVVDYLRGKSVPGFRQRSSVLGDIVNSDLAISTPRDDYGYGNWRYAASESTPWKASLGESYQNYLEAKQGRDPMVYAGANDGMLHGFTAGVDGGQEQFAFIPYGSLRHLGELANPAYDHEYFVDGGIAIGDAPFSASGDWRTVLVGSTGAGGGKRRVGGGTVSDGSVFALDVSAPGSFDADDVLWELSGEDHDDLGFVLGRPHIVPIKGSGGPRWVARAGWPCSGTVRTPRTVRQSSSSSISRAAACFAR
;
A
#
# COMPACT_ATOMS: atom_id res chain seq x y z
N MET A 1 31.10 -48.49 15.79
CA MET A 1 32.08 -47.53 15.26
C MET A 1 32.03 -47.65 13.75
N ALA A 2 31.10 -47.04 13.02
CA ALA A 2 30.66 -45.64 12.99
C ALA A 2 31.77 -44.71 12.51
N LEU A 3 31.68 -44.25 11.25
CA LEU A 3 31.59 -42.84 10.85
C LEU A 3 31.76 -42.72 9.32
N PHE A 4 30.66 -42.35 8.68
CA PHE A 4 30.49 -41.62 7.42
C PHE A 4 31.31 -42.02 6.18
N SER A 5 30.67 -42.81 5.32
CA SER A 5 30.81 -42.69 3.87
C SER A 5 29.98 -41.49 3.40
N ALA A 6 30.59 -40.31 3.32
CA ALA A 6 30.07 -39.25 2.48
C ALA A 6 30.45 -39.59 1.04
N ALA A 7 29.44 -39.80 0.19
CA ALA A 7 29.61 -39.67 -1.24
C ALA A 7 30.27 -38.31 -1.51
N PRO A 8 31.12 -38.17 -2.56
CA PRO A 8 31.54 -36.85 -2.99
C PRO A 8 30.25 -36.09 -3.32
N SER A 9 29.91 -35.11 -2.47
CA SER A 9 29.04 -34.04 -2.90
C SER A 9 29.68 -33.51 -4.17
N GLU A 10 28.94 -33.51 -5.27
CA GLU A 10 29.17 -32.52 -6.31
C GLU A 10 29.13 -31.16 -5.59
N ALA A 11 30.31 -30.64 -5.23
CA ALA A 11 30.46 -29.24 -4.93
C ALA A 11 30.01 -28.53 -6.21
N GLY A 12 28.90 -27.80 -6.10
CA GLY A 12 28.25 -27.16 -7.22
C GLY A 12 29.27 -26.37 -8.05
N ARG A 13 29.15 -26.50 -9.36
CA ARG A 13 29.60 -25.47 -10.30
C ARG A 13 28.83 -24.18 -9.96
N SER A 14 29.41 -23.34 -9.11
CA SER A 14 29.20 -21.90 -9.16
C SER A 14 30.48 -21.26 -8.64
N ASP A 15 31.36 -20.85 -9.55
CA ASP A 15 32.28 -19.76 -9.27
C ASP A 15 31.44 -18.61 -8.71
N TYR A 16 31.83 -18.04 -7.57
CA TYR A 16 31.05 -17.05 -6.82
C TYR A 16 30.50 -15.96 -7.77
N GLU A 17 29.17 -15.96 -8.02
CA GLU A 17 28.51 -14.81 -8.64
C GLU A 17 28.57 -13.67 -7.62
N LEU A 18 29.48 -12.72 -7.84
CA LEU A 18 29.48 -11.46 -7.10
C LEU A 18 28.15 -10.78 -7.40
N ALA A 19 27.36 -10.49 -6.35
CA ALA A 19 26.10 -9.78 -6.48
C ALA A 19 26.34 -8.50 -7.28
N GLN A 20 25.67 -8.35 -8.42
CA GLN A 20 25.80 -7.19 -9.30
C GLN A 20 24.96 -6.02 -8.82
N LYS A 21 24.55 -6.00 -7.54
CA LYS A 21 23.86 -4.90 -6.87
C LYS A 21 24.55 -4.62 -5.53
N PRO A 22 24.56 -3.37 -5.03
CA PRO A 22 25.23 -3.02 -3.78
C PRO A 22 24.72 -3.87 -2.61
N LEU A 23 25.64 -4.51 -1.87
CA LEU A 23 25.31 -5.31 -0.67
C LEU A 23 25.02 -4.43 0.56
N TYR A 24 25.43 -3.16 0.52
CA TYR A 24 25.19 -2.16 1.56
C TYR A 24 24.16 -1.12 1.08
N ILE A 25 22.91 -1.55 0.93
CA ILE A 25 21.80 -0.64 1.22
C ILE A 25 21.95 -0.32 2.72
N GLY A 26 22.17 0.95 3.07
CA GLY A 26 22.33 1.39 4.46
C GLY A 26 21.29 0.71 5.34
N GLN A 27 21.68 0.22 6.53
CA GLN A 27 20.85 -0.56 7.45
C GLN A 27 19.38 -0.14 7.37
N ASN A 28 18.58 -0.89 6.58
CA ASN A 28 17.16 -0.65 6.48
C ASN A 28 16.61 -1.02 7.86
N VAL A 29 16.45 -0.03 8.74
CA VAL A 29 15.79 -0.23 10.02
C VAL A 29 14.32 -0.35 9.66
N PRO A 30 13.70 -1.54 9.77
CA PRO A 30 12.38 -1.72 9.22
C PRO A 30 11.39 -0.73 9.83
N PRO A 31 10.64 0.00 8.99
CA PRO A 31 9.65 0.94 9.47
C PRO A 31 8.56 0.25 10.30
N LEU A 32 7.91 1.05 11.13
CA LEU A 32 6.98 0.64 12.16
C LEU A 32 5.56 0.98 11.72
N MET A 33 4.66 0.01 11.81
CA MET A 33 3.25 0.22 11.50
C MET A 33 2.38 -0.19 12.69
N MET A 34 1.67 0.78 13.27
CA MET A 34 0.58 0.50 14.19
C MET A 34 -0.74 0.48 13.42
N MET A 35 -1.41 -0.65 13.40
CA MET A 35 -2.77 -0.74 12.85
C MET A 35 -3.78 -0.37 13.92
N VAL A 36 -4.61 0.63 13.65
CA VAL A 36 -5.76 1.01 14.47
C VAL A 36 -7.00 0.53 13.73
N MET A 37 -7.59 -0.57 14.20
CA MET A 37 -8.67 -1.25 13.50
C MET A 37 -10.00 -1.12 14.25
N SER A 38 -11.07 -0.72 13.54
CA SER A 38 -12.41 -0.72 14.12
C SER A 38 -12.86 -2.15 14.46
N ARG A 39 -13.74 -2.24 15.44
CA ARG A 39 -14.33 -3.49 15.90
C ARG A 39 -15.80 -3.21 16.18
N ASP A 40 -16.57 -3.15 15.11
CA ASP A 40 -17.98 -2.81 15.12
C ASP A 40 -18.76 -3.73 14.19
N GLU A 41 -20.07 -3.78 14.38
CA GLU A 41 -20.97 -4.68 13.65
C GLU A 41 -20.90 -4.54 12.12
N ARG A 42 -20.52 -3.36 11.60
CA ARG A 42 -20.51 -3.12 10.16
C ARG A 42 -19.52 -4.00 9.42
N LEU A 43 -18.52 -4.54 10.10
CA LEU A 43 -17.59 -5.52 9.54
C LEU A 43 -18.29 -6.84 9.15
N PHE A 44 -19.44 -7.17 9.73
CA PHE A 44 -20.17 -8.42 9.50
C PHE A 44 -21.26 -8.33 8.42
N THR A 45 -21.45 -7.15 7.84
CA THR A 45 -22.35 -6.92 6.70
C THR A 45 -21.71 -7.36 5.37
N LYS A 46 -22.53 -7.53 4.33
CA LYS A 46 -22.07 -7.92 2.98
C LYS A 46 -20.98 -6.98 2.45
N ALA A 47 -19.92 -7.55 1.89
CA ALA A 47 -18.82 -6.80 1.30
C ALA A 47 -19.25 -6.05 0.02
N TYR A 48 -19.90 -6.77 -0.89
CA TYR A 48 -20.34 -6.23 -2.18
C TYR A 48 -21.80 -5.80 -2.08
N SER A 49 -22.05 -4.50 -2.21
CA SER A 49 -23.40 -3.93 -2.15
C SER A 49 -24.07 -3.96 -3.53
N ASP A 50 -25.42 -3.93 -3.57
CA ASP A 50 -26.21 -3.97 -4.82
C ASP A 50 -26.85 -2.59 -5.11
N TYR A 51 -26.16 -1.54 -4.68
CA TYR A 51 -26.58 -0.14 -4.78
C TYR A 51 -25.38 0.82 -4.91
N THR A 52 -24.19 0.29 -5.14
CA THR A 52 -22.94 1.05 -5.34
C THR A 52 -22.40 0.75 -6.72
N ASP A 53 -21.74 1.73 -7.31
CA ASP A 53 -20.91 1.57 -8.51
C ASP A 53 -19.59 0.90 -8.07
N LEU A 54 -19.43 -0.39 -8.36
CA LEU A 54 -18.28 -1.20 -7.95
C LEU A 54 -17.14 -1.11 -8.97
N ASP A 55 -17.45 -1.01 -10.26
CA ASP A 55 -16.45 -0.98 -11.34
C ASP A 55 -15.99 0.44 -11.70
N GLY A 56 -16.69 1.48 -11.23
CA GLY A 56 -16.35 2.89 -11.42
C GLY A 56 -16.82 3.44 -12.77
N ASP A 57 -17.79 2.79 -13.43
CA ASP A 57 -18.32 3.23 -14.73
C ASP A 57 -19.34 4.38 -14.63
N GLY A 58 -19.70 4.80 -13.41
CA GLY A 58 -20.69 5.85 -13.12
C GLY A 58 -22.13 5.33 -13.00
N VAL A 59 -22.33 4.01 -13.11
CA VAL A 59 -23.61 3.31 -13.01
C VAL A 59 -23.61 2.42 -11.76
N ILE A 60 -24.70 2.45 -11.00
CA ILE A 60 -24.81 1.57 -9.82
C ILE A 60 -25.00 0.11 -10.23
N ASP A 61 -24.20 -0.79 -9.67
CA ASP A 61 -24.38 -2.23 -9.82
C ASP A 61 -25.55 -2.71 -8.98
N THR A 62 -26.55 -3.30 -9.65
CA THR A 62 -27.79 -3.77 -8.99
C THR A 62 -27.88 -5.29 -8.87
N THR A 63 -26.92 -6.02 -9.44
CA THR A 63 -26.81 -7.48 -9.40
C THR A 63 -25.37 -7.91 -9.69
N TYR A 64 -25.12 -9.21 -9.84
CA TYR A 64 -23.79 -9.74 -10.21
C TYR A 64 -23.37 -9.23 -11.60
N ASN A 65 -22.16 -8.68 -11.69
CA ASN A 65 -21.51 -8.24 -12.92
C ASN A 65 -20.36 -9.22 -13.25
N ASP A 66 -20.45 -9.89 -14.40
CA ASP A 66 -19.45 -10.89 -14.80
C ASP A 66 -18.13 -10.30 -15.30
N GLU A 67 -18.09 -8.98 -15.56
CA GLU A 67 -16.89 -8.22 -15.94
C GLU A 67 -16.05 -7.80 -14.71
N PHE A 68 -16.55 -8.07 -13.50
CA PHE A 68 -15.93 -7.68 -12.24
C PHE A 68 -15.38 -8.90 -11.46
N ASP A 69 -14.15 -8.77 -10.97
CA ASP A 69 -13.48 -9.78 -10.14
C ASP A 69 -13.80 -9.56 -8.66
N TYR A 70 -14.74 -10.32 -8.13
CA TYR A 70 -15.08 -10.31 -6.70
C TYR A 70 -14.00 -11.06 -5.91
N ALA A 71 -13.17 -10.35 -5.15
CA ALA A 71 -12.21 -10.93 -4.22
C ALA A 71 -12.87 -11.66 -3.03
N GLY A 72 -12.22 -12.68 -2.48
CA GLY A 72 -12.71 -13.43 -1.32
C GLY A 72 -11.99 -14.76 -1.12
N TYR A 73 -12.61 -15.69 -0.39
CA TYR A 73 -12.01 -17.00 -0.08
C TYR A 73 -12.05 -17.99 -1.24
N PHE A 74 -12.85 -17.72 -2.27
CA PHE A 74 -12.90 -18.51 -3.50
C PHE A 74 -12.04 -17.82 -4.56
N ASP A 75 -11.28 -18.56 -5.34
CA ASP A 75 -10.55 -17.97 -6.47
C ASP A 75 -11.54 -17.65 -7.60
N PRO A 76 -11.62 -16.39 -8.08
CA PRO A 76 -12.55 -15.99 -9.14
C PRO A 76 -12.48 -16.87 -10.40
N ASN A 77 -11.28 -17.36 -10.73
CA ASN A 77 -10.99 -18.13 -11.93
C ASN A 77 -11.12 -19.65 -11.74
N VAL A 78 -11.74 -20.10 -10.64
CA VAL A 78 -11.88 -21.52 -10.29
C VAL A 78 -13.35 -21.89 -10.10
N CYS A 79 -13.71 -23.07 -10.63
CA CYS A 79 -14.98 -23.73 -10.36
C CYS A 79 -14.87 -24.66 -9.15
N TYR A 80 -15.90 -24.66 -8.31
CA TYR A 80 -15.99 -25.41 -7.06
C TYR A 80 -17.15 -26.42 -7.08
N HIS A 81 -16.98 -27.53 -6.37
CA HIS A 81 -18.08 -28.43 -6.01
C HIS A 81 -18.36 -28.35 -4.52
N TYR A 82 -19.63 -28.47 -4.14
CA TYR A 82 -20.01 -28.59 -2.74
C TYR A 82 -19.99 -30.05 -2.30
N ASN A 83 -19.16 -30.37 -1.32
CA ASN A 83 -19.07 -31.71 -0.73
C ASN A 83 -20.00 -31.80 0.49
N ASN A 84 -21.20 -32.33 0.29
CA ASN A 84 -22.19 -32.51 1.36
C ASN A 84 -21.70 -33.42 2.51
N GLY A 85 -20.78 -34.34 2.25
CA GLY A 85 -20.23 -35.23 3.28
C GLY A 85 -19.25 -34.52 4.23
N HIS A 86 -18.58 -33.48 3.74
CA HIS A 86 -17.60 -32.69 4.50
C HIS A 86 -18.09 -31.28 4.87
N ASP A 87 -19.25 -30.87 4.34
CA ASP A 87 -19.88 -29.56 4.58
C ASP A 87 -18.96 -28.37 4.19
N LEU A 88 -18.36 -28.46 2.98
CA LEU A 88 -17.45 -27.45 2.43
C LEU A 88 -17.38 -27.50 0.89
N PHE A 89 -16.87 -26.44 0.30
CA PHE A 89 -16.53 -26.31 -1.11
C PHE A 89 -15.11 -26.81 -1.39
N GLU A 90 -14.92 -27.52 -2.51
CA GLU A 90 -13.62 -28.01 -2.97
C GLU A 90 -13.39 -27.57 -4.41
N SER A 91 -12.19 -27.11 -4.74
CA SER A 91 -11.81 -26.75 -6.11
C SER A 91 -11.96 -27.97 -7.04
N HIS A 92 -12.48 -27.71 -8.24
CA HIS A 92 -12.79 -28.71 -9.25
C HIS A 92 -11.94 -28.55 -10.51
N LYS A 93 -12.01 -27.38 -11.16
CA LYS A 93 -11.33 -27.06 -12.41
C LYS A 93 -11.22 -25.54 -12.60
N GLU A 94 -10.39 -25.09 -13.53
CA GLU A 94 -10.38 -23.70 -13.99
C GLU A 94 -11.73 -23.32 -14.61
N ALA A 95 -12.18 -22.11 -14.31
CA ALA A 95 -13.36 -21.52 -14.92
C ALA A 95 -13.04 -21.02 -16.35
N GLY A 96 -14.07 -20.94 -17.19
CA GLY A 96 -14.01 -20.50 -18.57
C GLY A 96 -14.94 -19.32 -18.83
N GLY A 97 -15.43 -19.18 -20.06
CA GLY A 97 -16.20 -17.99 -20.47
C GLY A 97 -15.29 -16.83 -20.86
N THR A 98 -15.87 -15.70 -21.27
CA THR A 98 -15.11 -14.53 -21.76
C THR A 98 -14.17 -13.97 -20.69
N ASN A 99 -14.64 -13.91 -19.44
CA ASN A 99 -13.92 -13.32 -18.30
C ASN A 99 -13.34 -14.38 -17.35
N GLY A 100 -13.39 -15.67 -17.71
CA GLY A 100 -12.84 -16.73 -16.85
C GLY A 100 -13.68 -17.08 -15.62
N HIS A 101 -14.97 -16.71 -15.58
CA HIS A 101 -15.84 -16.89 -14.40
C HIS A 101 -16.90 -18.00 -14.54
N HIS A 102 -17.01 -18.67 -15.69
CA HIS A 102 -18.08 -19.63 -15.96
C HIS A 102 -17.66 -21.08 -15.79
N CYS A 103 -18.53 -21.88 -15.16
CA CYS A 103 -18.41 -23.33 -15.08
C CYS A 103 -19.20 -24.02 -16.20
N ASP A 104 -19.03 -25.34 -16.30
CA ASP A 104 -19.85 -26.14 -17.22
C ASP A 104 -21.32 -26.09 -16.77
N THR A 105 -22.24 -25.95 -17.71
CA THR A 105 -23.66 -25.77 -17.39
C THR A 105 -24.21 -26.90 -16.52
N GLY A 106 -24.74 -26.54 -15.35
CA GLY A 106 -25.28 -27.46 -14.35
C GLY A 106 -24.23 -28.20 -13.54
N ASN A 107 -22.94 -27.85 -13.67
CA ASN A 107 -21.83 -28.60 -13.12
C ASN A 107 -20.75 -27.67 -12.51
N GLY A 108 -21.01 -27.21 -11.28
CA GLY A 108 -20.06 -26.46 -10.46
C GLY A 108 -20.57 -25.08 -10.04
N TRP A 109 -19.89 -24.50 -9.07
CA TRP A 109 -20.08 -23.14 -8.58
C TRP A 109 -18.92 -22.26 -9.04
N SER A 110 -19.21 -21.13 -9.67
CA SER A 110 -18.20 -20.12 -9.99
C SER A 110 -17.63 -19.52 -8.71
N GLY A 111 -16.31 -19.50 -8.57
CA GLY A 111 -15.64 -18.85 -7.44
C GLY A 111 -15.96 -17.35 -7.37
N ASN A 112 -16.00 -16.68 -8.52
CA ASN A 112 -16.35 -15.26 -8.62
C ASN A 112 -17.77 -15.00 -8.08
N PHE A 113 -18.74 -15.82 -8.52
CA PHE A 113 -20.13 -15.73 -8.05
C PHE A 113 -20.27 -16.06 -6.56
N LEU A 114 -19.50 -17.03 -6.04
CA LEU A 114 -19.48 -17.36 -4.61
C LEU A 114 -18.97 -16.19 -3.77
N ASN A 115 -17.94 -15.46 -4.21
CA ASN A 115 -17.43 -14.30 -3.49
C ASN A 115 -18.46 -13.16 -3.43
N TRP A 116 -19.06 -12.77 -4.56
CA TRP A 116 -20.15 -11.78 -4.61
C TRP A 116 -21.29 -12.12 -3.64
N MET A 117 -21.62 -13.40 -3.55
CA MET A 117 -22.75 -13.89 -2.78
C MET A 117 -22.49 -13.95 -1.27
N THR A 118 -21.27 -14.32 -0.86
CA THR A 118 -21.02 -14.85 0.50
C THR A 118 -20.05 -14.05 1.36
N MET A 119 -19.29 -13.10 0.80
CA MET A 119 -18.27 -12.40 1.58
C MET A 119 -18.86 -11.29 2.46
N SER A 120 -18.50 -11.31 3.75
CA SER A 120 -18.63 -10.14 4.63
C SER A 120 -17.41 -9.23 4.50
N ARG A 121 -17.51 -7.96 4.94
CA ARG A 121 -16.37 -7.02 4.94
C ARG A 121 -15.20 -7.55 5.77
N LEU A 122 -15.49 -8.20 6.90
CA LEU A 122 -14.47 -8.85 7.74
C LEU A 122 -13.75 -9.96 6.98
N ASP A 123 -14.46 -10.76 6.18
CA ASP A 123 -13.83 -11.81 5.38
C ASP A 123 -12.85 -11.24 4.35
N ILE A 124 -13.19 -10.12 3.71
CA ILE A 124 -12.26 -9.41 2.82
C ILE A 124 -11.03 -8.91 3.59
N VAL A 125 -11.21 -8.28 4.75
CA VAL A 125 -10.09 -7.83 5.59
C VAL A 125 -9.18 -9.00 5.99
N ARG A 126 -9.76 -10.14 6.39
CA ARG A 126 -8.98 -11.34 6.76
C ARG A 126 -8.24 -11.93 5.55
N HIS A 127 -8.91 -11.99 4.40
CA HIS A 127 -8.32 -12.47 3.16
C HIS A 127 -7.11 -11.61 2.76
N VAL A 128 -7.29 -10.29 2.71
CA VAL A 128 -6.24 -9.34 2.32
C VAL A 128 -5.08 -9.33 3.32
N LEU A 129 -5.36 -9.26 4.62
CA LEU A 129 -4.30 -9.14 5.62
C LEU A 129 -3.52 -10.44 5.82
N TYR A 130 -4.19 -11.60 5.83
CA TYR A 130 -3.51 -12.86 6.19
C TYR A 130 -3.99 -14.14 5.49
N GLY A 131 -4.77 -14.03 4.41
CA GLY A 131 -5.24 -15.17 3.63
C GLY A 131 -6.53 -15.82 4.13
N GLY A 132 -7.21 -15.21 5.11
CA GLY A 132 -8.53 -15.64 5.59
C GLY A 132 -8.54 -16.42 6.91
N LYS A 133 -9.74 -16.60 7.49
CA LYS A 133 -9.94 -17.30 8.76
C LYS A 133 -9.74 -18.81 8.61
N ARG A 134 -8.64 -19.34 9.15
CA ARG A 134 -8.30 -20.78 9.05
C ARG A 134 -8.95 -21.57 10.18
N VAL A 135 -10.04 -22.28 9.90
CA VAL A 135 -10.69 -23.20 10.87
C VAL A 135 -10.01 -24.58 10.91
N THR A 136 -9.19 -24.89 9.91
CA THR A 136 -8.24 -26.00 9.94
C THR A 136 -6.94 -25.49 9.35
N ASP A 137 -5.84 -25.63 10.09
CA ASP A 137 -4.51 -25.26 9.63
C ASP A 137 -3.49 -26.33 10.01
N THR A 138 -3.52 -27.44 9.29
CA THR A 138 -2.55 -28.54 9.43
C THR A 138 -1.46 -28.42 8.36
N LYS A 139 -0.37 -29.17 8.48
CA LYS A 139 0.70 -29.16 7.45
C LYS A 139 0.17 -29.42 6.03
N ASP A 140 -0.80 -30.32 5.89
CA ASP A 140 -1.27 -30.81 4.57
C ASP A 140 -2.65 -30.28 4.15
N ARG A 141 -3.33 -29.52 5.00
CA ARG A 141 -4.71 -29.09 4.74
C ARG A 141 -5.04 -27.77 5.40
N THR A 142 -5.65 -26.87 4.64
CA THR A 142 -6.16 -25.58 5.11
C THR A 142 -7.63 -25.43 4.70
N ILE A 143 -8.50 -25.19 5.68
CA ILE A 143 -9.92 -24.87 5.44
C ILE A 143 -10.19 -23.47 5.95
N LEU A 144 -10.72 -22.62 5.06
CA LEU A 144 -11.20 -21.28 5.39
C LEU A 144 -12.69 -21.33 5.74
N ALA A 145 -13.15 -20.43 6.62
CA ALA A 145 -14.57 -20.28 6.92
C ALA A 145 -14.98 -18.81 7.02
N GLY A 146 -16.15 -18.48 6.46
CA GLY A 146 -16.75 -17.14 6.55
C GLY A 146 -16.99 -16.68 7.98
N ALA A 147 -17.11 -15.36 8.18
CA ALA A 147 -17.46 -14.76 9.47
C ALA A 147 -18.87 -15.17 9.91
N HIS A 148 -19.08 -15.35 11.21
CA HIS A 148 -20.42 -15.61 11.75
C HIS A 148 -21.33 -14.40 11.47
N VAL A 149 -22.50 -14.66 10.87
CA VAL A 149 -23.50 -13.64 10.54
C VAL A 149 -24.78 -13.98 11.32
N PRO A 150 -25.16 -13.22 12.35
CA PRO A 150 -26.36 -13.54 13.11
C PRO A 150 -27.62 -13.56 12.24
N ASN A 151 -28.60 -14.37 12.64
CA ASN A 151 -29.93 -14.42 12.01
C ASN A 151 -30.76 -13.22 12.50
N ASP A 152 -30.29 -12.02 12.16
CA ASP A 152 -30.92 -10.71 12.36
C ASP A 152 -30.69 -9.88 11.09
N LEU A 153 -30.93 -8.57 11.11
CA LEU A 153 -30.70 -7.68 9.96
C LEU A 153 -29.24 -7.57 9.46
N HIS A 154 -28.24 -8.19 10.10
CA HIS A 154 -26.91 -8.35 9.48
C HIS A 154 -26.93 -9.37 8.34
N SER A 155 -27.91 -10.29 8.34
CA SER A 155 -28.13 -11.24 7.25
C SER A 155 -28.42 -10.52 5.93
N TRP A 156 -28.03 -11.11 4.80
CA TRP A 156 -28.33 -10.54 3.50
C TRP A 156 -28.83 -11.57 2.50
N VAL A 157 -29.51 -11.09 1.46
CA VAL A 157 -29.95 -11.88 0.32
C VAL A 157 -29.43 -11.27 -0.97
N LYS A 158 -28.99 -12.14 -1.87
CA LYS A 158 -28.62 -11.83 -3.25
C LYS A 158 -29.60 -12.48 -4.20
N VAL A 159 -30.07 -11.75 -5.21
CA VAL A 159 -31.03 -12.25 -6.19
C VAL A 159 -30.39 -12.19 -7.57
N TYR A 160 -30.48 -13.30 -8.31
CA TYR A 160 -29.94 -13.40 -9.66
C TYR A 160 -30.95 -14.04 -10.61
N SER A 161 -31.08 -13.47 -11.80
CA SER A 161 -31.99 -13.95 -12.86
C SER A 161 -31.38 -13.87 -14.26
N GLY A 162 -30.05 -13.93 -14.36
CA GLY A 162 -29.34 -14.03 -15.64
C GLY A 162 -29.59 -15.38 -16.32
N ASN A 163 -29.50 -15.41 -17.65
CA ASN A 163 -29.72 -16.61 -18.46
C ASN A 163 -28.58 -17.64 -18.34
N ASP A 164 -27.43 -17.19 -17.86
CA ASP A 164 -26.18 -17.88 -17.58
C ASP A 164 -26.11 -18.46 -16.15
N LEU A 165 -27.19 -18.38 -15.36
CA LEU A 165 -27.24 -18.93 -14.00
C LEU A 165 -26.76 -20.40 -13.90
N GLY A 166 -27.02 -21.20 -14.92
CA GLY A 166 -26.57 -22.59 -14.99
C GLY A 166 -25.06 -22.75 -15.18
N GLN A 167 -24.35 -21.72 -15.63
CA GLN A 167 -22.88 -21.69 -15.72
C GLN A 167 -22.25 -21.14 -14.44
N LEU A 168 -22.99 -20.37 -13.63
CA LEU A 168 -22.51 -19.82 -12.36
C LEU A 168 -22.76 -20.77 -11.17
N THR A 169 -23.78 -21.63 -11.27
CA THR A 169 -24.21 -22.55 -10.21
C THR A 169 -24.62 -23.91 -10.81
N PRO A 170 -24.60 -25.01 -10.04
CA PRO A 170 -25.13 -26.29 -10.49
C PRO A 170 -26.67 -26.33 -10.45
N LEU A 171 -27.33 -25.20 -10.16
CA LEU A 171 -28.76 -25.11 -9.96
C LEU A 171 -29.46 -24.60 -11.22
N SER A 172 -30.72 -25.00 -11.39
CA SER A 172 -31.58 -24.57 -12.49
C SER A 172 -32.72 -23.68 -11.99
N GLY A 173 -33.06 -22.64 -12.74
CA GLY A 173 -34.21 -21.77 -12.46
C GLY A 173 -34.19 -20.54 -13.34
N SER A 174 -35.32 -19.82 -13.43
CA SER A 174 -35.38 -18.52 -14.11
C SER A 174 -34.95 -17.35 -13.22
N ALA A 175 -34.97 -17.56 -11.89
CA ALA A 175 -34.44 -16.64 -10.90
C ALA A 175 -34.20 -17.41 -9.59
N LEU A 176 -33.08 -17.14 -8.92
CA LEU A 176 -32.74 -17.70 -7.61
C LEU A 176 -32.42 -16.57 -6.63
N SER A 177 -32.73 -16.83 -5.36
CA SER A 177 -32.36 -15.99 -4.23
C SER A 177 -31.45 -16.77 -3.29
N PHE A 178 -30.36 -16.15 -2.84
CA PHE A 178 -29.33 -16.73 -1.99
C PHE A 178 -29.21 -15.92 -0.71
N CYS A 179 -29.55 -16.50 0.42
CA CYS A 179 -29.62 -15.81 1.71
C CYS A 179 -28.53 -16.35 2.64
N VAL A 180 -27.74 -15.44 3.23
CA VAL A 180 -26.59 -15.78 4.07
C VAL A 180 -26.90 -15.46 5.52
N SER A 181 -26.88 -16.48 6.38
CA SER A 181 -26.99 -16.32 7.84
C SER A 181 -26.53 -17.56 8.61
N SER A 182 -26.11 -17.38 9.85
CA SER A 182 -25.78 -18.43 10.84
C SER A 182 -26.99 -18.67 11.75
N ARG A 183 -27.23 -19.92 12.18
CA ARG A 183 -28.37 -20.25 13.07
C ARG A 183 -27.99 -20.34 14.54
N ALA A 184 -26.71 -20.48 14.83
CA ALA A 184 -26.18 -20.50 16.19
C ALA A 184 -24.87 -19.73 16.28
N ASN A 185 -24.60 -19.16 17.45
CA ASN A 185 -23.34 -18.47 17.76
C ASN A 185 -22.16 -19.44 17.58
N GLY A 186 -21.05 -18.97 17.00
CA GLY A 186 -19.89 -19.81 16.66
C GLY A 186 -20.05 -20.62 15.38
N GLU A 187 -21.24 -20.68 14.76
CA GLU A 187 -21.45 -21.38 13.50
C GLU A 187 -20.98 -20.54 12.31
N ALA A 188 -20.27 -21.19 11.37
CA ALA A 188 -19.96 -20.61 10.07
C ALA A 188 -21.27 -20.21 9.35
N PRO A 189 -21.26 -19.12 8.56
CA PRO A 189 -22.45 -18.67 7.89
C PRO A 189 -22.86 -19.69 6.84
N LYS A 190 -24.17 -19.81 6.61
CA LYS A 190 -24.74 -20.74 5.64
C LYS A 190 -25.48 -19.99 4.57
N VAL A 191 -25.27 -20.43 3.33
CA VAL A 191 -26.02 -19.97 2.16
C VAL A 191 -27.24 -20.85 1.99
N ARG A 192 -28.41 -20.23 1.98
CA ARG A 192 -29.70 -20.85 1.74
C ARG A 192 -30.24 -20.40 0.40
N VAL A 193 -30.77 -21.34 -0.39
CA VAL A 193 -31.26 -21.03 -1.74
C VAL A 193 -32.78 -21.07 -1.81
N ALA A 194 -33.41 -20.19 -2.57
CA ALA A 194 -34.84 -20.21 -2.89
C ALA A 194 -35.08 -19.97 -4.39
N SER A 195 -36.13 -20.57 -4.93
CA SER A 195 -36.58 -20.28 -6.31
C SER A 195 -37.43 -19.02 -6.32
N GLY A 196 -37.23 -18.18 -7.33
CA GLY A 196 -37.90 -16.88 -7.44
C GLY A 196 -37.06 -15.72 -6.88
N GLN A 197 -37.65 -14.53 -6.90
CA GLN A 197 -37.03 -13.29 -6.45
C GLN A 197 -37.56 -12.92 -5.06
N TRP A 198 -36.76 -13.15 -4.03
CA TRP A 198 -37.09 -12.91 -2.62
C TRP A 198 -36.13 -11.89 -2.01
N SER A 199 -36.19 -10.65 -2.50
CA SER A 199 -35.27 -9.56 -2.10
C SER A 199 -35.36 -9.15 -0.63
N GLU A 200 -36.44 -9.51 0.07
CA GLU A 200 -36.64 -9.22 1.51
C GLU A 200 -36.46 -10.47 2.39
N TRP A 201 -35.96 -11.59 1.85
CA TRP A 201 -35.85 -12.84 2.59
C TRP A 201 -34.91 -12.76 3.81
N ALA A 202 -33.89 -11.89 3.73
CA ALA A 202 -32.98 -11.60 4.82
C ALA A 202 -33.47 -10.48 5.75
N ALA A 203 -34.68 -9.98 5.56
CA ALA A 203 -35.19 -8.82 6.28
C ALA A 203 -36.69 -9.01 6.59
N THR A 204 -37.03 -10.13 7.22
CA THR A 204 -38.39 -10.41 7.69
C THR A 204 -38.55 -9.94 9.14
N ALA A 205 -39.79 -9.77 9.60
CA ALA A 205 -40.12 -9.26 10.94
C ALA A 205 -39.95 -10.27 12.09
N LEU A 206 -39.23 -11.39 11.89
CA LEU A 206 -39.00 -12.37 12.98
C LEU A 206 -37.74 -13.22 12.78
N SER A 207 -37.46 -13.71 11.56
CA SER A 207 -36.25 -14.49 11.32
C SER A 207 -35.86 -14.48 9.85
N GLN A 208 -34.58 -14.19 9.65
CA GLN A 208 -33.97 -13.95 8.38
C GLN A 208 -33.54 -15.29 7.76
N CYS A 209 -33.68 -15.39 6.44
CA CYS A 209 -33.32 -16.56 5.65
C CYS A 209 -34.08 -17.87 5.95
N ASP A 210 -35.25 -17.82 6.62
CA ASP A 210 -36.07 -19.01 6.91
C ASP A 210 -37.06 -19.35 5.79
N TRP A 211 -37.35 -20.65 5.59
CA TRP A 211 -38.37 -21.14 4.66
C TRP A 211 -39.70 -21.43 5.36
N ASN A 212 -40.82 -21.30 4.63
CA ASN A 212 -42.15 -21.77 5.04
C ASN A 212 -42.70 -21.24 6.37
N ARG A 213 -42.30 -20.03 6.79
CA ARG A 213 -42.72 -19.48 8.09
C ARG A 213 -44.04 -18.73 8.01
N ASN A 214 -44.20 -17.85 7.02
CA ASN A 214 -45.34 -16.95 6.87
C ASN A 214 -45.50 -16.47 5.40
N SER A 215 -46.30 -15.43 5.16
CA SER A 215 -46.50 -14.83 3.83
C SER A 215 -45.25 -14.15 3.25
N ASP A 216 -44.29 -13.80 4.10
CA ASP A 216 -43.14 -12.96 3.77
C ASP A 216 -41.86 -13.80 3.54
N THR A 217 -42.00 -15.13 3.59
CA THR A 217 -40.92 -16.11 3.37
C THR A 217 -41.21 -17.01 2.17
N PRO A 218 -40.16 -17.55 1.51
CA PRO A 218 -40.34 -18.49 0.41
C PRO A 218 -41.18 -19.71 0.80
N LYS A 219 -42.23 -20.00 0.02
CA LYS A 219 -43.10 -21.19 0.17
C LYS A 219 -42.57 -22.37 -0.66
N GLY A 220 -42.53 -23.55 -0.06
CA GLY A 220 -42.10 -24.82 -0.66
C GLY A 220 -40.82 -25.38 -0.03
N SER A 221 -40.69 -26.71 -0.01
CA SER A 221 -39.43 -27.39 0.26
C SER A 221 -38.49 -27.19 -0.94
N ALA A 222 -37.43 -26.41 -0.75
CA ALA A 222 -36.10 -26.79 -1.20
C ALA A 222 -35.95 -27.54 -2.56
N PRO A 223 -35.63 -26.91 -3.73
CA PRO A 223 -34.81 -27.53 -4.78
C PRO A 223 -33.68 -28.35 -4.16
N SER A 224 -33.39 -29.55 -4.63
CA SER A 224 -32.70 -30.63 -3.88
C SER A 224 -31.26 -30.41 -3.35
N ALA A 225 -30.71 -29.19 -3.29
CA ALA A 225 -29.42 -28.85 -2.68
C ALA A 225 -29.49 -27.43 -2.08
N LYS A 226 -29.52 -27.26 -0.73
CA LYS A 226 -30.22 -26.07 -0.18
C LYS A 226 -29.64 -25.29 0.95
N GLU A 227 -28.67 -25.84 1.66
CA GLU A 227 -28.01 -25.14 2.74
C GLU A 227 -26.55 -25.56 2.73
N MET A 228 -25.66 -24.60 2.58
CA MET A 228 -24.23 -24.84 2.39
C MET A 228 -23.44 -23.94 3.33
N SER A 229 -22.56 -24.52 4.13
CA SER A 229 -21.62 -23.77 4.95
C SER A 229 -20.63 -23.05 4.05
N VAL A 230 -20.36 -21.76 4.32
CA VAL A 230 -19.32 -20.98 3.64
C VAL A 230 -17.96 -21.42 4.19
N ARG A 231 -17.50 -22.58 3.70
CA ARG A 231 -16.22 -23.19 4.02
C ARG A 231 -15.56 -23.69 2.75
N VAL A 232 -14.26 -23.50 2.62
CA VAL A 232 -13.53 -23.91 1.40
C VAL A 232 -12.18 -24.52 1.75
N ASP A 233 -11.87 -25.67 1.13
CA ASP A 233 -10.57 -26.35 1.22
C ASP A 233 -9.66 -25.76 0.12
N VAL A 234 -8.58 -25.08 0.53
CA VAL A 234 -7.74 -24.25 -0.36
C VAL A 234 -6.26 -24.68 -0.32
N CYS A 235 -5.50 -24.30 -1.35
CA CYS A 235 -4.06 -24.53 -1.45
C CYS A 235 -3.66 -26.00 -1.38
N LYS A 236 -4.52 -26.88 -1.87
CA LYS A 236 -4.33 -28.33 -1.80
C LYS A 236 -3.43 -28.82 -2.93
N SER A 237 -2.23 -29.27 -2.59
CA SER A 237 -1.27 -29.84 -3.55
C SER A 237 -1.60 -31.29 -3.95
N GLN A 238 -2.73 -31.55 -4.62
CA GLN A 238 -3.01 -32.89 -5.18
C GLN A 238 -3.78 -32.89 -6.52
N GLY A 239 -3.25 -33.65 -7.49
CA GLY A 239 -3.96 -34.09 -8.69
C GLY A 239 -3.97 -33.08 -9.84
N SER A 240 -5.06 -33.09 -10.61
CA SER A 240 -5.33 -32.21 -11.75
C SER A 240 -6.19 -31.00 -11.37
N LYS A 241 -6.13 -30.56 -10.11
CA LYS A 241 -6.88 -29.40 -9.62
C LYS A 241 -6.12 -28.10 -9.94
N PRO A 242 -6.82 -27.00 -10.25
CA PRO A 242 -6.17 -25.71 -10.48
C PRO A 242 -5.49 -25.22 -9.20
N ASP A 243 -4.36 -24.56 -9.37
CA ASP A 243 -3.71 -23.82 -8.28
C ASP A 243 -4.49 -22.53 -8.03
N GLU A 244 -4.98 -22.31 -6.81
CA GLU A 244 -5.57 -21.02 -6.46
C GLU A 244 -4.46 -19.93 -6.37
N SER A 245 -4.71 -18.77 -6.97
CA SER A 245 -3.77 -17.66 -7.18
C SER A 245 -3.23 -17.04 -5.88
N PHE A 246 -3.98 -17.12 -4.78
CA PHE A 246 -3.60 -16.58 -3.48
C PHE A 246 -2.75 -17.53 -2.62
N CYS A 247 -2.33 -18.67 -3.17
CA CYS A 247 -1.57 -19.69 -2.45
C CYS A 247 -0.05 -19.57 -2.65
N THR A 248 0.67 -19.28 -1.57
CA THR A 248 2.15 -19.16 -1.56
C THR A 248 2.80 -20.44 -1.02
N ALA A 249 3.98 -20.78 -1.54
CA ALA A 249 4.72 -21.98 -1.14
C ALA A 249 5.53 -21.77 0.16
N TYR A 250 5.43 -22.74 1.07
CA TYR A 250 6.27 -22.93 2.25
C TYR A 250 6.88 -24.34 2.17
N GLY A 251 8.06 -24.44 1.56
CA GLY A 251 8.69 -25.73 1.25
C GLY A 251 7.89 -26.52 0.21
N ASP A 252 7.44 -27.72 0.56
CA ASP A 252 6.65 -28.61 -0.31
C ASP A 252 5.12 -28.41 -0.20
N LYS A 253 4.68 -27.41 0.58
CA LYS A 253 3.27 -27.11 0.86
C LYS A 253 2.92 -25.70 0.42
N LYS A 254 1.63 -25.45 0.18
CA LYS A 254 1.11 -24.11 -0.12
C LYS A 254 0.13 -23.67 0.96
N LYS A 255 0.07 -22.36 1.22
CA LYS A 255 -0.83 -21.74 2.19
C LYS A 255 -1.41 -20.44 1.63
N PRO A 256 -2.64 -20.07 1.99
CA PRO A 256 -3.19 -18.79 1.60
C PRO A 256 -2.47 -17.69 2.40
N THR A 257 -1.98 -16.66 1.71
CA THR A 257 -1.21 -15.57 2.32
C THR A 257 -1.80 -14.22 2.00
N GLY A 258 -1.59 -13.25 2.90
CA GLY A 258 -1.94 -11.85 2.70
C GLY A 258 -0.76 -10.92 2.98
N LEU A 259 -1.05 -9.64 3.19
CA LEU A 259 -0.05 -8.59 3.30
C LEU A 259 0.81 -8.66 4.57
N LEU A 260 0.27 -9.19 5.67
CA LEU A 260 1.07 -9.42 6.88
C LEU A 260 2.18 -10.44 6.64
N GLN A 261 1.93 -11.47 5.81
CA GLN A 261 2.98 -12.38 5.37
C GLN A 261 3.96 -11.68 4.43
N ALA A 262 3.45 -11.02 3.38
CA ALA A 262 4.27 -10.43 2.33
C ALA A 262 5.27 -9.37 2.84
N TYR A 263 4.90 -8.58 3.86
CA TYR A 263 5.77 -7.53 4.43
C TYR A 263 6.35 -7.89 5.79
N GLY A 264 5.65 -8.72 6.58
CA GLY A 264 6.07 -9.07 7.93
C GLY A 264 7.08 -10.22 8.00
N GLU A 265 6.99 -11.22 7.12
CA GLU A 265 7.94 -12.34 7.06
C GLU A 265 9.35 -11.94 6.63
N PRO A 266 9.55 -11.17 5.53
CA PRO A 266 10.87 -10.64 5.19
C PRO A 266 11.34 -9.55 6.16
N GLY A 267 10.46 -9.07 7.06
CA GLY A 267 10.77 -8.01 8.00
C GLY A 267 10.89 -6.63 7.37
N ARG A 268 10.20 -6.40 6.24
CA ARG A 268 10.10 -5.08 5.59
C ARG A 268 9.32 -4.08 6.44
N LEU A 269 8.31 -4.57 7.16
CA LEU A 269 7.54 -3.79 8.13
C LEU A 269 7.43 -4.53 9.46
N ARG A 270 7.41 -3.78 10.56
CA ARG A 270 7.09 -4.29 11.90
C ARG A 270 5.69 -3.83 12.28
N PHE A 271 4.82 -4.78 12.62
CA PHE A 271 3.40 -4.50 12.83
C PHE A 271 3.02 -4.54 14.31
N GLY A 272 2.13 -3.64 14.71
CA GLY A 272 1.37 -3.67 15.96
C GLY A 272 -0.13 -3.54 15.65
N LEU A 273 -0.97 -3.85 16.65
CA LEU A 273 -2.43 -3.76 16.51
C LEU A 273 -3.08 -3.16 17.75
N MET A 274 -3.96 -2.19 17.53
CA MET A 274 -4.89 -1.63 18.48
C MET A 274 -6.32 -1.72 17.93
N THR A 275 -7.27 -2.10 18.78
CA THR A 275 -8.68 -2.28 18.38
C THR A 275 -9.64 -1.74 19.41
N GLY A 276 -10.91 -1.55 19.05
CA GLY A 276 -11.98 -1.40 20.03
C GLY A 276 -12.14 -2.66 20.92
N SER A 277 -12.97 -2.58 21.96
CA SER A 277 -13.24 -3.68 22.91
C SER A 277 -14.73 -3.96 23.06
N TYR A 278 -15.13 -5.22 23.26
CA TYR A 278 -16.52 -5.61 23.54
C TYR A 278 -16.98 -5.15 24.93
N SER A 279 -16.04 -5.03 25.88
CA SER A 279 -16.34 -4.60 27.25
C SER A 279 -16.57 -3.09 27.37
N LYS A 280 -15.91 -2.29 26.50
CA LYS A 280 -15.99 -0.83 26.42
C LYS A 280 -16.15 -0.42 24.94
N PRO A 281 -17.27 -0.74 24.29
CA PRO A 281 -17.43 -0.54 22.84
C PRO A 281 -17.45 0.93 22.42
N ARG A 282 -17.64 1.86 23.36
CA ARG A 282 -17.72 3.31 23.15
C ARG A 282 -16.63 4.09 23.89
N SER A 283 -15.56 3.41 24.29
CA SER A 283 -14.39 4.04 24.92
C SER A 283 -13.10 3.45 24.36
N GLY A 284 -12.24 4.31 23.82
CA GLY A 284 -10.83 4.07 23.54
C GLY A 284 -10.44 2.82 22.76
N GLY A 285 -9.15 2.50 22.87
CA GLY A 285 -8.51 1.37 22.18
C GLY A 285 -7.76 0.45 23.14
N VAL A 286 -7.77 -0.84 22.82
CA VAL A 286 -7.03 -1.89 23.52
C VAL A 286 -5.87 -2.34 22.64
N LEU A 287 -4.65 -2.29 23.19
CA LEU A 287 -3.48 -2.87 22.54
C LEU A 287 -3.62 -4.40 22.48
N ARG A 288 -3.55 -4.95 21.27
CA ARG A 288 -3.66 -6.38 20.98
C ARG A 288 -2.32 -7.01 20.60
N ARG A 289 -1.41 -6.19 20.06
CA ARG A 289 -0.05 -6.56 19.67
C ARG A 289 0.88 -5.35 19.76
N ASN A 290 1.99 -5.47 20.48
CA ASN A 290 3.09 -4.51 20.45
C ASN A 290 3.74 -4.49 19.06
N ILE A 291 4.27 -3.35 18.61
CA ILE A 291 4.98 -3.29 17.34
C ILE A 291 6.21 -4.21 17.39
N GLY A 292 6.31 -5.12 16.41
CA GLY A 292 7.43 -6.03 16.27
C GLY A 292 7.34 -6.90 15.03
N LYS A 293 8.21 -7.91 14.93
CA LYS A 293 8.13 -8.88 13.84
C LYS A 293 6.92 -9.79 14.02
N VAL A 294 6.28 -10.13 12.90
CA VAL A 294 5.15 -11.09 12.87
C VAL A 294 5.68 -12.54 12.81
N ALA A 295 6.91 -12.74 12.35
CA ALA A 295 7.60 -14.03 12.35
C ALA A 295 9.13 -13.85 12.43
N GLY A 296 9.87 -14.90 12.80
CA GLY A 296 11.33 -14.86 12.88
C GLY A 296 11.86 -14.07 14.08
N ASN A 297 11.18 -14.16 15.22
CA ASN A 297 11.62 -13.57 16.49
C ASN A 297 12.72 -14.39 17.20
N GLY A 298 13.09 -15.57 16.70
CA GLY A 298 14.19 -16.40 17.21
C GLY A 298 14.65 -17.48 16.25
N ASP A 299 15.60 -18.32 16.67
CA ASP A 299 16.22 -19.37 15.85
C ASP A 299 15.29 -20.58 15.58
N ALA A 300 14.19 -20.70 16.33
CA ALA A 300 13.19 -21.75 16.20
C ALA A 300 11.88 -21.19 15.63
N ASN A 301 11.19 -21.99 14.81
CA ASN A 301 9.83 -21.68 14.37
C ASN A 301 8.87 -21.56 15.56
N CYS A 302 7.93 -20.62 15.48
CA CYS A 302 6.94 -20.38 16.53
C CYS A 302 7.55 -19.96 17.87
N THR A 303 8.60 -19.13 17.84
CA THR A 303 9.12 -18.47 19.05
C THR A 303 8.08 -17.47 19.57
N ALA A 304 8.13 -17.12 20.85
CA ALA A 304 7.21 -16.13 21.43
C ALA A 304 7.22 -14.82 20.60
N GLY A 305 6.03 -14.36 20.19
CA GLY A 305 5.86 -13.22 19.29
C GLY A 305 5.69 -13.58 17.81
N ASP A 306 6.01 -14.82 17.41
CA ASP A 306 5.72 -15.34 16.07
C ASP A 306 4.25 -15.73 15.94
N GLU A 307 3.61 -15.27 14.87
CA GLU A 307 2.27 -15.66 14.46
C GLU A 307 2.30 -16.70 13.33
N ILE A 308 3.42 -16.77 12.58
CA ILE A 308 3.58 -17.61 11.39
C ILE A 308 4.80 -18.51 11.54
N ASN A 309 4.64 -19.78 11.18
CA ASN A 309 5.72 -20.74 11.05
C ASN A 309 6.37 -20.61 9.67
N LEU A 310 7.56 -20.03 9.58
CA LEU A 310 8.25 -19.79 8.30
C LEU A 310 8.59 -21.07 7.51
N ALA A 311 8.59 -22.25 8.16
CA ALA A 311 8.85 -23.51 7.47
C ALA A 311 7.59 -24.16 6.88
N THR A 312 6.40 -23.92 7.45
CA THR A 312 5.16 -24.62 7.06
C THR A 312 4.01 -23.69 6.68
N GLY A 313 4.17 -22.38 6.91
CA GLY A 313 3.14 -21.35 6.76
C GLY A 313 1.95 -21.48 7.71
N GLN A 314 2.02 -22.38 8.71
CA GLN A 314 0.96 -22.56 9.71
C GLN A 314 0.98 -21.44 10.75
N PHE A 315 -0.18 -21.08 11.31
CA PHE A 315 -0.23 -20.12 12.40
C PHE A 315 0.20 -20.71 13.76
N CYS A 316 1.02 -19.98 14.50
CA CYS A 316 1.68 -20.44 15.74
C CYS A 316 0.92 -20.06 17.02
N ASN A 317 0.50 -18.80 17.15
CA ASN A 317 0.03 -18.17 18.40
C ASN A 317 -1.49 -18.21 18.60
N GLN A 318 -2.16 -19.26 18.11
CA GLN A 318 -3.63 -19.33 18.05
C GLN A 318 -4.32 -19.67 19.39
N SER A 319 -3.56 -19.71 20.48
CA SER A 319 -4.10 -19.95 21.82
C SER A 319 -4.92 -18.75 22.31
N SER A 320 -5.96 -19.04 23.10
CA SER A 320 -6.84 -18.03 23.71
C SER A 320 -6.04 -16.98 24.51
N GLY A 321 -6.27 -15.70 24.25
CA GLY A 321 -5.64 -14.57 24.96
C GLY A 321 -4.17 -14.29 24.59
N THR A 322 -3.59 -15.04 23.65
CA THR A 322 -2.18 -14.86 23.25
C THR A 322 -2.00 -13.64 22.35
N GLU A 323 -1.03 -12.78 22.64
CA GLU A 323 -0.70 -11.58 21.86
C GLU A 323 -0.54 -11.90 20.35
N GLY A 324 -1.20 -11.12 19.48
CA GLY A 324 -1.19 -11.38 18.04
C GLY A 324 -2.20 -10.57 17.24
N ILE A 325 -1.82 -10.13 16.06
CA ILE A 325 -2.67 -9.49 15.06
C ILE A 325 -3.64 -10.51 14.49
N ILE A 326 -3.12 -11.63 13.96
CA ILE A 326 -3.92 -12.67 13.30
C ILE A 326 -4.85 -13.33 14.33
N ASN A 327 -4.31 -13.70 15.50
CA ASN A 327 -5.11 -14.30 16.58
C ASN A 327 -6.23 -13.38 17.07
N THR A 328 -6.05 -12.05 17.03
CA THR A 328 -7.10 -11.09 17.40
C THR A 328 -8.20 -11.02 16.34
N ILE A 329 -7.84 -10.79 15.08
CA ILE A 329 -8.82 -10.55 14.00
C ILE A 329 -9.64 -11.83 13.73
N ASP A 330 -9.06 -13.02 13.88
CA ASP A 330 -9.77 -14.31 13.76
C ASP A 330 -10.90 -14.49 14.79
N ARG A 331 -10.80 -13.80 15.93
CA ARG A 331 -11.72 -13.89 17.07
C ARG A 331 -12.79 -12.82 17.09
N PHE A 332 -12.78 -11.88 16.16
CA PHE A 332 -13.91 -10.97 15.98
C PHE A 332 -15.17 -11.74 15.62
N GLU A 333 -16.21 -11.57 16.43
CA GLU A 333 -17.47 -12.29 16.30
C GLU A 333 -18.65 -11.57 16.99
N LEU A 334 -19.81 -11.60 16.35
CA LEU A 334 -21.09 -11.18 16.94
C LEU A 334 -21.70 -12.32 17.76
N THR A 335 -21.57 -12.28 19.10
CA THR A 335 -21.89 -13.43 19.97
C THR A 335 -23.12 -13.25 20.86
N GLN A 336 -23.72 -12.06 20.87
CA GLN A 336 -24.79 -11.73 21.82
C GLN A 336 -26.19 -11.93 21.23
N TRP A 337 -26.30 -12.27 19.94
CA TRP A 337 -27.57 -12.65 19.34
C TRP A 337 -28.11 -13.94 19.97
N SER A 338 -29.40 -13.94 20.29
CA SER A 338 -30.22 -15.09 20.66
C SER A 338 -31.23 -15.35 19.53
N VAL A 339 -32.14 -16.31 19.69
CA VAL A 339 -33.13 -16.68 18.65
C VAL A 339 -33.90 -15.49 18.07
N ASP A 340 -34.18 -14.47 18.88
CA ASP A 340 -35.10 -13.37 18.56
C ASP A 340 -34.67 -12.01 19.13
N ARG A 341 -33.47 -11.89 19.72
CA ARG A 341 -32.98 -10.63 20.33
C ARG A 341 -31.51 -10.66 20.71
N TRP A 342 -30.94 -9.47 20.90
CA TRP A 342 -29.59 -9.25 21.43
C TRP A 342 -29.51 -9.29 22.96
N LEU A 343 -28.83 -10.27 23.56
CA LEU A 343 -28.79 -10.52 25.01
C LEU A 343 -28.24 -9.37 25.86
N ASP A 344 -27.30 -8.60 25.33
CA ASP A 344 -26.70 -7.43 26.00
C ASP A 344 -27.20 -6.09 25.44
N CYS A 345 -28.33 -6.14 24.71
CA CYS A 345 -28.99 -4.99 24.09
C CYS A 345 -30.49 -5.30 23.84
N ASN A 346 -31.21 -5.90 24.80
CA ASN A 346 -32.55 -6.49 24.60
C ASN A 346 -33.74 -5.63 25.06
N ILE A 347 -33.56 -4.33 25.26
CA ILE A 347 -34.67 -3.42 25.58
C ILE A 347 -35.12 -2.68 24.33
N TRP A 348 -36.43 -2.53 24.17
CA TRP A 348 -37.02 -1.67 23.17
C TRP A 348 -36.86 -0.19 23.55
N GLY A 349 -36.54 0.67 22.57
CA GLY A 349 -36.44 2.11 22.79
C GLY A 349 -35.23 2.56 23.61
N ILE A 350 -34.07 1.92 23.39
CA ILE A 350 -32.79 2.36 23.96
C ILE A 350 -32.42 3.73 23.41
N ASN A 351 -32.25 4.70 24.30
CA ASN A 351 -31.85 6.05 23.92
C ASN A 351 -30.36 6.29 24.19
N ASN A 352 -29.76 7.13 23.34
CA ASN A 352 -28.44 7.69 23.59
C ASN A 352 -28.53 8.83 24.65
N ARG A 353 -27.68 8.74 25.69
CA ARG A 353 -27.49 9.64 26.85
C ARG A 353 -28.69 9.98 27.75
N THR A 354 -29.91 10.14 27.23
CA THR A 354 -31.08 10.58 28.02
C THR A 354 -32.42 10.04 27.53
N GLY A 355 -33.41 10.00 28.43
CA GLY A 355 -34.77 9.52 28.15
C GLY A 355 -34.89 7.99 28.05
N GLY A 356 -36.11 7.48 27.91
CA GLY A 356 -36.40 6.08 27.54
C GLY A 356 -36.39 5.03 28.68
N GLN A 357 -36.63 3.76 28.30
CA GLN A 357 -36.60 2.59 29.20
C GLN A 357 -35.18 1.99 29.39
N GLY A 358 -34.15 2.69 28.90
CA GLY A 358 -32.74 2.37 29.05
C GLY A 358 -31.89 3.48 28.42
N GLN A 359 -30.71 3.75 28.98
CA GLN A 359 -29.78 4.78 28.49
C GLN A 359 -28.39 4.18 28.29
N LEU A 360 -27.82 4.41 27.11
CA LEU A 360 -26.41 4.12 26.85
C LEU A 360 -25.55 5.22 27.51
N ASN A 361 -25.15 4.96 28.75
CA ASN A 361 -24.22 5.80 29.53
C ASN A 361 -22.85 5.12 29.57
N ASN A 362 -21.94 5.50 28.69
CA ASN A 362 -20.63 4.90 28.43
C ASN A 362 -20.06 3.97 29.56
N PRO A 363 -20.09 2.62 29.45
CA PRO A 363 -20.51 1.74 28.34
C PRO A 363 -21.95 1.18 28.46
N GLY A 364 -22.82 1.79 29.27
CA GLY A 364 -24.19 1.36 29.57
C GLY A 364 -24.36 1.01 31.05
N SER A 365 -25.60 0.94 31.56
CA SER A 365 -25.89 0.39 32.89
C SER A 365 -26.69 -0.91 32.79
N GLY A 366 -26.36 -1.91 33.61
CA GLY A 366 -27.07 -3.19 33.64
C GLY A 366 -26.77 -4.11 32.45
N SER A 367 -27.81 -4.58 31.75
CA SER A 367 -27.75 -5.54 30.65
C SER A 367 -27.74 -4.91 29.24
N TYR A 368 -27.36 -3.62 29.11
CA TYR A 368 -27.42 -2.85 27.85
C TYR A 368 -26.04 -2.32 27.42
N ASN A 369 -25.03 -3.18 27.45
CA ASN A 369 -23.70 -2.81 26.98
C ASN A 369 -23.67 -2.58 25.46
N CYS A 370 -24.52 -3.31 24.73
CA CYS A 370 -24.61 -3.30 23.28
C CYS A 370 -23.22 -3.46 22.66
N SER A 371 -22.53 -4.54 23.05
CA SER A 371 -21.10 -4.74 22.81
C SER A 371 -20.72 -4.74 21.33
N ALA A 372 -21.64 -5.07 20.42
CA ALA A 372 -21.43 -5.02 18.97
C ALA A 372 -21.36 -3.59 18.39
N TRP A 373 -21.91 -2.58 19.09
CA TRP A 373 -22.01 -1.21 18.60
C TRP A 373 -21.09 -0.24 19.32
N GLY A 374 -20.25 0.42 18.51
CA GLY A 374 -19.40 1.52 18.92
C GLY A 374 -18.03 1.42 18.24
N ASN A 375 -17.52 2.58 17.85
CA ASN A 375 -16.28 2.74 17.10
C ASN A 375 -15.61 4.07 17.49
N PRO A 376 -14.98 4.15 18.69
CA PRO A 376 -14.39 5.36 19.23
C PRO A 376 -13.04 5.68 18.57
N ILE A 377 -13.01 5.89 17.25
CA ILE A 377 -11.78 5.91 16.44
C ILE A 377 -10.76 6.93 16.92
N ALA A 378 -11.17 8.17 17.17
CA ALA A 378 -10.23 9.20 17.62
C ALA A 378 -9.61 8.87 18.99
N GLU A 379 -10.35 8.20 19.89
CA GLU A 379 -9.80 7.73 21.17
C GLU A 379 -8.84 6.54 21.00
N MET A 380 -9.16 5.59 20.09
CA MET A 380 -8.23 4.52 19.72
C MET A 380 -6.94 5.09 19.11
N TYR A 381 -7.06 6.07 18.21
CA TYR A 381 -5.92 6.73 17.59
C TYR A 381 -5.08 7.51 18.60
N ALA A 382 -5.73 8.21 19.54
CA ALA A 382 -5.03 8.88 20.63
C ALA A 382 -4.24 7.88 21.49
N GLU A 383 -4.77 6.69 21.78
CA GLU A 383 -3.98 5.65 22.47
C GLU A 383 -2.84 5.08 21.65
N ALA A 384 -3.01 4.92 20.34
CA ALA A 384 -1.92 4.53 19.46
C ALA A 384 -0.78 5.56 19.51
N LEU A 385 -1.11 6.85 19.51
CA LEU A 385 -0.13 7.93 19.68
C LEU A 385 0.53 7.92 21.05
N ARG A 386 -0.21 7.64 22.14
CA ARG A 386 0.37 7.47 23.49
C ARG A 386 1.36 6.31 23.54
N TYR A 387 0.99 5.17 22.95
CA TYR A 387 1.86 4.01 22.82
C TYR A 387 3.14 4.36 22.05
N ILE A 388 3.01 5.00 20.88
CA ILE A 388 4.15 5.41 20.05
C ILE A 388 5.01 6.45 20.79
N ALA A 389 4.43 7.36 21.56
CA ALA A 389 5.12 8.38 22.36
C ALA A 389 5.93 7.82 23.55
N GLY A 390 5.80 6.52 23.84
CA GLY A 390 6.56 5.81 24.88
C GLY A 390 5.85 5.71 26.23
N GLU A 391 4.53 5.93 26.28
CA GLU A 391 3.75 5.61 27.48
C GLU A 391 3.79 4.10 27.76
N SER A 392 3.69 3.69 29.03
CA SER A 392 3.89 2.30 29.46
C SER A 392 2.60 1.57 29.84
N SER A 393 1.45 2.24 29.74
CA SER A 393 0.15 1.65 30.02
C SER A 393 -0.99 2.39 29.31
N ALA A 394 -2.04 1.64 29.00
CA ALA A 394 -3.29 2.17 28.48
C ALA A 394 -3.98 3.10 29.48
N SER A 395 -4.82 4.03 28.99
CA SER A 395 -5.67 4.81 29.87
C SER A 395 -6.59 3.89 30.70
N PRO A 396 -6.74 4.15 32.01
CA PRO A 396 -7.59 3.33 32.87
C PRO A 396 -9.04 3.20 32.38
N ALA A 397 -9.58 4.23 31.71
CA ALA A 397 -10.94 4.24 31.16
C ALA A 397 -11.17 3.15 30.09
N PHE A 398 -10.12 2.76 29.37
CA PHE A 398 -10.19 1.88 28.20
C PHE A 398 -9.85 0.42 28.51
N THR A 399 -9.58 0.10 29.77
CA THR A 399 -9.19 -1.25 30.20
C THR A 399 -10.19 -1.85 31.18
N GLY A 400 -10.18 -3.18 31.28
CA GLY A 400 -11.06 -3.94 32.18
C GLY A 400 -12.41 -4.34 31.58
N GLY A 401 -13.27 -4.91 32.43
CA GLY A 401 -14.57 -5.46 32.03
C GLY A 401 -14.50 -6.86 31.41
N ASN A 402 -15.64 -7.37 30.97
CA ASN A 402 -15.77 -8.70 30.39
C ASN A 402 -15.59 -8.64 28.87
N GLU A 403 -14.34 -8.74 28.42
CA GLU A 403 -13.99 -8.82 27.00
C GLU A 403 -14.53 -10.12 26.37
N LEU A 404 -14.72 -10.12 25.04
CA LEU A 404 -15.02 -11.35 24.31
C LEU A 404 -13.93 -12.41 24.56
N SER A 405 -14.36 -13.63 24.86
CA SER A 405 -13.47 -14.72 25.27
C SER A 405 -12.37 -14.98 24.24
N GLY A 406 -11.13 -14.99 24.73
CA GLY A 406 -9.94 -15.33 23.96
C GLY A 406 -9.30 -14.20 23.16
N LEU A 407 -9.86 -12.99 23.18
CA LEU A 407 -9.13 -11.82 22.71
C LEU A 407 -7.90 -11.51 23.59
N PRO A 408 -6.77 -11.08 23.01
CA PRO A 408 -5.62 -10.65 23.80
C PRO A 408 -5.96 -9.41 24.61
N THR A 409 -5.73 -9.44 25.92
CA THR A 409 -5.98 -8.31 26.84
C THR A 409 -4.87 -8.21 27.87
N GLY A 410 -4.73 -7.05 28.51
CA GLY A 410 -3.70 -6.86 29.53
C GLY A 410 -2.27 -6.95 28.98
N ILE A 411 -2.09 -6.69 27.68
CA ILE A 411 -0.79 -6.68 27.04
C ILE A 411 0.05 -5.56 27.66
N GLN A 412 1.24 -5.90 28.14
CA GLN A 412 2.20 -4.93 28.62
C GLN A 412 2.66 -4.07 27.44
N TRP A 413 2.56 -2.75 27.58
CA TRP A 413 3.04 -1.84 26.55
C TRP A 413 4.56 -1.82 26.57
N LEU A 414 5.15 -2.23 25.45
CA LEU A 414 6.59 -2.21 25.23
C LEU A 414 6.90 -1.07 24.27
N ASP A 415 7.74 -0.13 24.72
CA ASP A 415 8.16 1.02 23.93
C ASP A 415 8.73 0.56 22.57
N PRO A 416 8.16 0.98 21.43
CA PRO A 416 8.65 0.56 20.11
C PRO A 416 10.11 0.95 19.84
N TYR A 417 10.64 2.00 20.48
CA TYR A 417 12.01 2.47 20.30
C TYR A 417 12.93 2.12 21.50
N ARG A 418 12.58 1.08 22.26
CA ARG A 418 13.50 0.46 23.24
C ARG A 418 14.75 -0.09 22.57
N SER A 419 15.74 -0.54 23.34
CA SER A 419 16.97 -1.09 22.75
C SER A 419 16.67 -2.29 21.81
N PRO A 420 17.41 -2.45 20.70
CA PRO A 420 17.25 -3.59 19.80
C PRO A 420 17.34 -4.95 20.50
N ASP A 421 18.22 -5.09 21.49
CA ASP A 421 18.36 -6.31 22.32
C ASP A 421 17.09 -6.66 23.11
N SER A 422 16.24 -5.66 23.38
CA SER A 422 14.93 -5.83 24.00
C SER A 422 13.79 -5.92 22.97
N GLY A 423 14.11 -6.09 21.69
CA GLY A 423 13.17 -6.14 20.57
C GLY A 423 12.63 -4.78 20.12
N GLY A 424 13.35 -3.69 20.41
CA GLY A 424 12.99 -2.34 19.95
C GLY A 424 13.67 -1.90 18.66
N ASN A 425 13.60 -0.59 18.39
CA ASN A 425 13.98 0.03 17.12
C ASN A 425 14.83 1.29 17.34
N SER A 426 15.70 1.59 16.36
CA SER A 426 16.45 2.86 16.32
C SER A 426 15.52 4.03 16.03
N TYR A 427 15.96 5.26 16.33
CA TYR A 427 15.25 6.49 15.96
C TYR A 427 15.07 6.66 14.45
N CYS A 428 15.86 5.96 13.62
CA CYS A 428 15.71 5.97 12.16
C CYS A 428 14.53 5.11 11.66
N ALA A 429 13.87 4.34 12.53
CA ALA A 429 12.68 3.59 12.12
C ALA A 429 11.51 4.58 12.03
N ASP A 430 11.07 4.87 10.81
CA ASP A 430 9.88 5.69 10.64
C ASP A 430 8.64 4.98 11.17
N CYS A 431 7.68 5.74 11.67
CA CYS A 431 6.48 5.20 12.29
C CYS A 431 5.24 5.70 11.59
N SER A 432 4.39 4.75 11.19
CA SER A 432 3.12 5.00 10.55
C SER A 432 1.98 4.41 11.37
N ILE A 433 0.82 5.06 11.31
CA ILE A 433 -0.45 4.49 11.77
C ILE A 433 -1.33 4.24 10.57
N LEU A 434 -1.82 3.00 10.43
CA LEU A 434 -2.88 2.66 9.50
C LEU A 434 -4.21 2.58 10.25
N VAL A 435 -5.13 3.49 9.97
CA VAL A 435 -6.50 3.47 10.50
C VAL A 435 -7.41 2.70 9.56
N LEU A 436 -7.78 1.47 9.91
CA LEU A 436 -8.76 0.66 9.17
C LEU A 436 -10.09 0.71 9.89
N SER A 437 -11.10 1.32 9.28
CA SER A 437 -12.39 1.48 9.95
C SER A 437 -13.56 1.30 9.01
N SER A 438 -14.71 0.89 9.54
CA SER A 438 -16.00 0.97 8.85
C SER A 438 -16.40 2.39 8.43
N GLY A 439 -15.68 3.43 8.87
CA GLY A 439 -15.98 4.83 8.55
C GLY A 439 -17.00 5.48 9.48
N LEU A 440 -17.69 4.69 10.31
CA LEU A 440 -18.65 5.16 11.30
C LEU A 440 -17.99 5.53 12.63
N SER A 441 -17.36 6.71 12.74
CA SER A 441 -16.90 7.21 14.04
C SER A 441 -18.08 7.41 15.00
N SER A 442 -17.96 6.98 16.25
CA SER A 442 -18.99 7.16 17.28
C SER A 442 -18.37 7.29 18.68
N PHE A 443 -18.88 8.20 19.52
CA PHE A 443 -18.42 8.38 20.91
C PHE A 443 -16.90 8.49 21.02
N ASP A 444 -16.27 9.28 20.16
CA ASP A 444 -14.82 9.34 20.04
C ASP A 444 -14.24 10.68 20.53
N SER A 445 -14.97 11.39 21.38
CA SER A 445 -14.52 12.71 21.88
C SER A 445 -14.80 12.97 23.36
N ASP A 446 -15.51 12.07 24.03
CA ASP A 446 -15.92 12.26 25.42
C ASP A 446 -14.89 11.72 26.43
N GLU A 447 -14.02 10.80 26.02
CA GLU A 447 -12.96 10.20 26.86
C GLU A 447 -11.56 10.32 26.24
N LEU A 448 -11.33 11.27 25.32
CA LEU A 448 -10.03 11.46 24.67
C LEU A 448 -8.88 11.63 25.68
N PRO A 449 -7.87 10.73 25.67
CA PRO A 449 -6.75 10.84 26.58
C PRO A 449 -5.82 11.96 26.12
N SER A 450 -5.13 12.60 27.07
CA SER A 450 -4.09 13.58 26.74
C SER A 450 -2.89 12.87 26.12
N VAL A 451 -2.60 13.19 24.85
CA VAL A 451 -1.41 12.71 24.16
C VAL A 451 -0.21 13.58 24.55
N PRO A 452 0.95 12.99 24.92
CA PRO A 452 2.16 13.71 25.30
C PRO A 452 2.72 14.64 24.20
N ARG A 453 3.87 15.28 24.49
CA ARG A 453 4.63 16.12 23.53
C ARG A 453 3.89 17.36 23.02
N GLY A 454 2.88 17.82 23.75
CA GLY A 454 2.12 19.03 23.39
C GLY A 454 1.03 18.79 22.34
N VAL A 455 0.70 17.51 22.08
CA VAL A 455 -0.47 17.14 21.25
C VAL A 455 -1.78 17.39 22.02
N GLY A 456 -1.84 16.99 23.29
CA GLY A 456 -3.00 17.21 24.15
C GLY A 456 -4.20 16.32 23.78
N ASP A 457 -5.42 16.83 23.99
CA ASP A 457 -6.68 16.11 23.69
C ASP A 457 -7.16 16.29 22.24
N GLY A 458 -6.38 16.96 21.38
CA GLY A 458 -6.73 17.20 19.98
C GLY A 458 -7.70 18.36 19.72
N THR A 459 -8.30 18.98 20.74
CA THR A 459 -9.31 20.05 20.56
C THR A 459 -8.73 21.25 19.80
N ALA A 460 -7.62 21.82 20.30
CA ALA A 460 -6.98 22.98 19.68
C ALA A 460 -6.44 22.66 18.28
N ALA A 461 -5.94 21.43 18.07
CA ALA A 461 -5.44 20.98 16.78
C ALA A 461 -6.58 20.83 15.75
N THR A 462 -7.73 20.29 16.17
CA THR A 462 -8.90 20.12 15.30
C THR A 462 -9.54 21.46 14.94
N ALA A 463 -9.57 22.41 15.87
CA ALA A 463 -9.98 23.78 15.58
C ALA A 463 -9.07 24.44 14.53
N ALA A 464 -7.75 24.20 14.60
CA ALA A 464 -6.79 24.69 13.60
C ALA A 464 -7.02 24.06 12.22
N VAL A 465 -7.28 22.75 12.15
CA VAL A 465 -7.68 22.08 10.91
C VAL A 465 -8.94 22.73 10.32
N GLY A 466 -9.98 22.95 11.14
CA GLY A 466 -11.19 23.64 10.69
C GLY A 466 -10.93 25.05 10.14
N ALA A 467 -10.00 25.79 10.75
CA ALA A 467 -9.59 27.11 10.26
C ALA A 467 -8.82 27.04 8.94
N HIS A 468 -7.94 26.05 8.76
CA HIS A 468 -7.21 25.82 7.51
C HIS A 468 -8.14 25.45 6.35
N GLU A 469 -9.15 24.62 6.61
CA GLU A 469 -10.17 24.24 5.63
C GLU A 469 -11.22 25.34 5.37
N GLY A 470 -11.18 26.46 6.11
CA GLY A 470 -12.18 27.52 6.01
C GLY A 470 -13.58 27.05 6.41
N VAL A 471 -13.68 26.12 7.36
CA VAL A 471 -14.95 25.60 7.88
C VAL A 471 -15.62 26.66 8.73
N ALA A 472 -16.48 27.46 8.09
CA ALA A 472 -17.35 28.44 8.73
C ALA A 472 -18.66 28.58 7.95
N GLY A 473 -19.79 28.61 8.66
CA GLY A 473 -21.14 28.77 8.09
C GLY A 473 -22.02 27.55 8.31
N LYS A 474 -23.08 27.40 7.50
CA LYS A 474 -24.03 26.29 7.66
C LYS A 474 -23.49 24.98 7.08
N TYR A 475 -23.54 23.93 7.88
CA TYR A 475 -23.24 22.55 7.46
C TYR A 475 -24.34 21.60 7.93
N LEU A 476 -24.61 20.53 7.18
CA LEU A 476 -25.43 19.42 7.66
C LEU A 476 -24.61 18.57 8.62
N VAL A 477 -24.88 18.67 9.92
CA VAL A 477 -24.19 17.94 10.99
C VAL A 477 -25.18 17.51 12.05
N GLY A 478 -24.90 16.45 12.81
CA GLY A 478 -25.82 15.99 13.88
C GLY A 478 -26.03 17.05 14.96
N ARG A 479 -24.93 17.65 15.45
CA ARG A 479 -24.89 18.63 16.52
C ARG A 479 -23.63 19.51 16.42
N VAL A 480 -23.72 20.72 17.00
CA VAL A 480 -22.57 21.58 17.29
C VAL A 480 -22.55 21.84 18.80
N GLY A 481 -21.48 21.41 19.47
CA GLY A 481 -21.28 21.54 20.91
C GLY A 481 -20.53 20.36 21.50
N ASP A 482 -19.97 20.55 22.69
CA ASP A 482 -19.30 19.46 23.41
C ASP A 482 -20.29 18.40 23.88
N THR A 483 -19.80 17.17 23.96
CA THR A 483 -20.53 16.01 24.48
C THR A 483 -19.79 15.38 25.67
N PRO A 484 -19.54 16.10 26.78
CA PRO A 484 -18.71 15.57 27.89
C PRO A 484 -19.28 14.29 28.47
N LEU A 485 -18.42 13.36 28.88
CA LEU A 485 -18.83 12.10 29.51
C LEU A 485 -19.84 12.33 30.65
N GLY A 486 -20.93 11.55 30.66
CA GLY A 486 -21.96 11.58 31.70
C GLY A 486 -22.92 12.77 31.64
N SER A 487 -22.79 13.67 30.66
CA SER A 487 -23.75 14.76 30.47
C SER A 487 -25.09 14.28 29.90
N ALA A 488 -26.18 14.81 30.46
CA ALA A 488 -27.55 14.53 30.02
C ALA A 488 -27.89 15.33 28.75
N LEU A 489 -27.63 14.75 27.59
CA LEU A 489 -27.90 15.34 26.27
C LEU A 489 -28.94 14.51 25.49
N THR A 490 -29.76 15.18 24.68
CA THR A 490 -30.77 14.53 23.81
C THR A 490 -30.17 14.12 22.46
N THR A 491 -29.00 13.49 22.46
CA THR A 491 -28.26 13.12 21.23
C THR A 491 -28.99 12.08 20.39
N HIS A 492 -29.91 11.32 20.97
CA HIS A 492 -30.80 10.41 20.24
C HIS A 492 -31.72 11.13 19.24
N GLU A 493 -32.02 12.42 19.43
CA GLU A 493 -32.83 13.22 18.50
C GLU A 493 -31.99 13.93 17.41
N ASP A 494 -30.66 13.82 17.47
CA ASP A 494 -29.77 14.50 16.53
C ASP A 494 -29.97 13.94 15.10
N ILE A 495 -30.19 14.84 14.15
CA ILE A 495 -30.37 14.56 12.72
C ILE A 495 -29.46 15.47 11.89
N CYS A 496 -29.23 15.11 10.63
CA CYS A 496 -28.41 15.86 9.68
C CYS A 496 -29.07 17.14 9.15
N SER A 497 -29.47 18.03 10.05
CA SER A 497 -30.02 19.35 9.72
C SER A 497 -28.93 20.41 9.61
N ALA A 498 -29.25 21.49 8.88
CA ALA A 498 -28.35 22.63 8.71
C ALA A 498 -28.10 23.34 10.04
N LYS A 499 -26.83 23.43 10.45
CA LYS A 499 -26.40 24.10 11.69
C LYS A 499 -25.20 25.01 11.39
N GLU A 500 -25.11 26.13 12.09
CA GLU A 500 -23.95 27.02 12.03
C GLU A 500 -22.74 26.36 12.70
N VAL A 501 -21.66 26.20 11.94
CA VAL A 501 -20.37 25.69 12.40
C VAL A 501 -19.35 26.83 12.36
N SER A 502 -18.69 27.07 13.48
CA SER A 502 -17.57 28.02 13.59
C SER A 502 -16.27 27.37 14.05
N ASP A 503 -16.33 26.11 14.50
CA ASP A 503 -15.22 25.36 15.06
C ASP A 503 -15.44 23.87 14.80
N LEU A 504 -14.55 23.26 14.01
CA LEU A 504 -14.62 21.85 13.65
C LEU A 504 -14.53 20.92 14.87
N SER A 505 -13.81 21.33 15.93
CA SER A 505 -13.65 20.55 17.17
C SER A 505 -14.97 20.36 17.94
N LYS A 506 -16.01 21.17 17.63
CA LYS A 506 -17.33 21.11 18.27
C LYS A 506 -18.37 20.34 17.45
N VAL A 507 -18.03 19.88 16.25
CA VAL A 507 -18.97 19.13 15.41
C VAL A 507 -19.12 17.71 15.94
N ARG A 508 -20.36 17.24 16.06
CA ARG A 508 -20.72 15.90 16.52
C ARG A 508 -21.79 15.28 15.62
N GLY A 509 -21.71 13.97 15.44
CA GLY A 509 -22.62 13.22 14.57
C GLY A 509 -22.26 13.39 13.11
N ILE A 510 -21.63 12.36 12.55
CA ILE A 510 -21.17 12.35 11.15
C ILE A 510 -22.38 12.25 10.24
N CYS A 511 -22.45 13.15 9.26
CA CYS A 511 -23.57 13.25 8.34
C CYS A 511 -23.13 12.95 6.92
N PRO A 512 -23.98 12.26 6.13
CA PRO A 512 -25.35 11.82 6.44
C PRO A 512 -25.45 10.50 7.22
N ASP A 513 -24.33 9.89 7.62
CA ASP A 513 -24.29 8.51 8.11
C ASP A 513 -25.02 8.26 9.45
N ILE A 514 -24.54 8.86 10.55
CA ILE A 514 -24.94 8.52 11.92
C ILE A 514 -24.99 9.76 12.83
N PRO A 515 -25.93 10.70 12.60
CA PRO A 515 -25.98 11.98 13.32
C PRO A 515 -26.15 11.85 14.84
N SER A 516 -26.75 10.76 15.31
CA SER A 516 -27.06 10.53 16.72
C SER A 516 -25.98 9.81 17.53
N LEU A 517 -24.87 9.41 16.89
CA LEU A 517 -23.79 8.61 17.51
C LEU A 517 -22.56 9.42 17.93
N GLU A 518 -22.64 10.74 17.83
CA GLU A 518 -21.66 11.66 18.43
C GLU A 518 -20.22 11.53 17.90
N GLY A 519 -20.02 10.88 16.75
CA GLY A 519 -18.72 10.87 16.07
C GLY A 519 -18.21 12.28 15.83
N SER A 520 -16.92 12.47 16.03
CA SER A 520 -16.24 13.77 16.01
C SER A 520 -15.18 13.84 14.92
N TYR A 521 -14.57 15.02 14.79
CA TYR A 521 -13.46 15.29 13.87
C TYR A 521 -12.10 15.32 14.58
N MET A 522 -12.03 14.88 15.84
CA MET A 522 -10.83 14.98 16.67
C MET A 522 -9.64 14.20 16.11
N LEU A 523 -9.92 13.13 15.36
CA LEU A 523 -8.91 12.36 14.64
C LEU A 523 -8.05 13.23 13.72
N ALA A 524 -8.64 14.21 13.04
CA ALA A 524 -7.93 15.07 12.10
C ALA A 524 -6.88 15.95 12.80
N GLY A 525 -7.25 16.56 13.94
CA GLY A 525 -6.31 17.35 14.73
C GLY A 525 -5.19 16.52 15.34
N LEU A 526 -5.51 15.31 15.83
CA LEU A 526 -4.51 14.38 16.36
C LEU A 526 -3.52 13.94 15.27
N ALA A 527 -4.01 13.59 14.08
CA ALA A 527 -3.18 13.23 12.93
C ALA A 527 -2.27 14.40 12.50
N HIS A 528 -2.82 15.62 12.41
CA HIS A 528 -2.05 16.82 12.07
C HIS A 528 -0.88 17.06 13.03
N LYS A 529 -1.14 16.95 14.32
CA LYS A 529 -0.11 17.13 15.35
C LYS A 529 0.95 16.04 15.31
N ALA A 530 0.55 14.79 15.09
CA ALA A 530 1.48 13.67 14.99
C ALA A 530 2.42 13.79 13.77
N ALA A 531 1.91 14.34 12.66
CA ALA A 531 2.70 14.57 11.44
C ALA A 531 3.68 15.75 11.54
N THR A 532 3.42 16.74 12.40
CA THR A 532 4.21 17.99 12.49
C THR A 532 5.05 18.13 13.76
N THR A 533 4.81 17.28 14.76
CA THR A 533 5.46 17.31 16.07
C THR A 533 6.42 16.13 16.22
N ASP A 534 7.58 16.38 16.81
CA ASP A 534 8.50 15.31 17.20
C ASP A 534 7.92 14.50 18.36
N MET A 535 7.39 13.33 18.06
CA MET A 535 6.75 12.44 19.04
C MET A 535 7.78 11.80 19.97
N ARG A 536 9.07 11.76 19.57
CA ARG A 536 10.15 11.07 20.29
C ARG A 536 11.43 11.90 20.41
N PRO A 537 11.40 13.04 21.13
CA PRO A 537 12.55 13.95 21.23
C PRO A 537 13.77 13.39 21.94
N ASN A 538 13.59 12.41 22.83
CA ASN A 538 14.65 11.92 23.74
C ASN A 538 15.18 10.53 23.36
N LEU A 539 15.10 10.12 22.10
CA LEU A 539 15.64 8.83 21.68
C LEU A 539 17.17 8.84 21.72
N GLN A 540 17.73 7.71 22.16
CA GLN A 540 19.17 7.50 22.18
C GLN A 540 19.74 7.59 20.77
N GLY A 541 20.80 8.39 20.60
CA GLY A 541 21.51 8.52 19.32
C GLY A 541 20.83 9.40 18.27
N LYS A 542 19.65 9.97 18.58
CA LYS A 542 18.91 10.84 17.66
C LYS A 542 19.58 12.23 17.51
N PRO A 543 19.93 12.68 16.30
CA PRO A 543 20.52 14.00 16.07
C PRO A 543 19.61 15.16 16.50
N GLY A 544 20.22 16.27 16.93
CA GLY A 544 19.48 17.50 17.21
C GLY A 544 18.85 18.06 15.93
N GLY A 545 17.52 18.24 15.93
CA GLY A 545 16.75 18.72 14.77
C GLY A 545 15.99 17.62 14.01
N TYR A 546 16.36 16.35 14.16
CA TYR A 546 15.58 15.23 13.62
C TYR A 546 14.26 15.10 14.37
N LYS A 547 13.14 14.98 13.65
CA LYS A 547 11.81 14.78 14.25
C LYS A 547 11.34 13.36 13.94
N ASN A 548 10.93 12.61 14.96
CA ASN A 548 10.18 11.38 14.75
C ASN A 548 8.69 11.74 14.71
N THR A 549 8.20 12.02 13.51
CA THR A 549 6.79 12.25 13.25
C THR A 549 6.08 10.91 13.01
N VAL A 550 4.75 10.96 12.89
CA VAL A 550 3.94 9.79 12.58
C VAL A 550 3.09 10.07 11.35
N THR A 551 3.23 9.23 10.34
CA THR A 551 2.42 9.28 9.12
C THR A 551 1.11 8.54 9.33
N THR A 552 -0.02 9.13 8.94
CA THR A 552 -1.35 8.52 9.03
C THR A 552 -1.86 8.10 7.66
N TYR A 553 -2.17 6.81 7.54
CA TYR A 553 -2.95 6.25 6.43
C TYR A 553 -4.35 5.94 6.93
N ALA A 554 -5.38 6.26 6.14
CA ALA A 554 -6.76 6.03 6.54
C ALA A 554 -7.54 5.26 5.47
N VAL A 555 -8.16 4.15 5.90
CA VAL A 555 -8.95 3.26 5.07
C VAL A 555 -10.38 3.21 5.60
N ALA A 556 -11.33 3.65 4.77
CA ALA A 556 -12.76 3.52 5.02
C ALA A 556 -13.30 2.28 4.31
N LEU A 557 -13.74 1.27 5.07
CA LEU A 557 -14.16 -0.05 4.58
C LEU A 557 -15.61 -0.11 4.07
N ALA A 558 -16.37 0.99 4.16
CA ALA A 558 -17.81 0.95 3.94
C ALA A 558 -18.44 2.30 3.58
N ASP A 559 -19.44 2.24 2.69
CA ASP A 559 -20.52 3.22 2.62
C ASP A 559 -21.66 2.74 3.55
N ASN A 560 -22.06 3.55 4.53
CA ASN A 560 -22.95 3.11 5.62
C ASN A 560 -24.38 3.64 5.48
N LEU A 561 -24.54 4.81 4.86
CA LEU A 561 -25.84 5.34 4.49
C LEU A 561 -25.76 5.85 3.04
N PRO A 562 -26.52 5.25 2.10
CA PRO A 562 -26.33 5.56 0.70
C PRO A 562 -26.67 7.04 0.43
N LYS A 563 -25.72 7.76 -0.17
CA LYS A 563 -25.95 9.08 -0.76
C LYS A 563 -26.31 8.88 -2.22
N PHE A 564 -27.47 9.39 -2.64
CA PHE A 564 -27.91 9.30 -4.02
C PHE A 564 -27.70 10.65 -4.69
N ASP A 565 -26.64 10.76 -5.47
CA ASP A 565 -26.36 11.93 -6.30
C ASP A 565 -27.24 11.90 -7.55
N VAL A 566 -28.26 12.75 -7.56
CA VAL A 566 -29.19 12.89 -8.68
C VAL A 566 -28.69 13.99 -9.62
N PRO A 567 -28.31 13.66 -10.87
CA PRO A 567 -27.88 14.65 -11.85
C PRO A 567 -29.06 15.53 -12.30
N VAL A 568 -28.94 16.85 -12.14
CA VAL A 568 -30.00 17.83 -12.42
C VAL A 568 -29.41 19.08 -13.08
N GLY A 569 -29.88 19.42 -14.28
CA GLY A 569 -29.55 20.67 -15.00
C GLY A 569 -28.06 20.91 -15.31
N GLY A 570 -27.21 19.88 -15.32
CA GLY A 570 -25.74 19.99 -15.49
C GLY A 570 -24.94 20.06 -14.17
N GLY A 571 -25.53 19.62 -13.06
CA GLY A 571 -24.94 19.54 -11.72
C GLY A 571 -25.65 18.42 -10.95
N LYS A 572 -25.60 18.40 -9.61
CA LYS A 572 -26.23 17.33 -8.82
C LYS A 572 -26.99 17.85 -7.61
N ILE A 573 -28.02 17.10 -7.20
CA ILE A 573 -28.68 17.19 -5.90
C ILE A 573 -28.42 15.87 -5.17
N THR A 574 -27.95 15.93 -3.94
CA THR A 574 -27.67 14.73 -3.15
C THR A 574 -28.84 14.43 -2.22
N LEU A 575 -29.37 13.21 -2.27
CA LEU A 575 -30.40 12.70 -1.37
C LEU A 575 -29.78 11.72 -0.37
N SER A 576 -30.17 11.82 0.90
CA SER A 576 -29.78 10.85 1.92
C SER A 576 -31.02 10.39 2.69
N PRO A 577 -31.31 9.08 2.75
CA PRO A 577 -32.54 8.61 3.37
C PRO A 577 -32.55 8.81 4.89
N LEU A 578 -33.75 8.93 5.46
CA LEU A 578 -33.95 9.13 6.89
C LEU A 578 -35.06 8.21 7.40
N CYS A 579 -34.84 7.62 8.58
CA CYS A 579 -35.89 7.03 9.38
C CYS A 579 -35.73 7.43 10.85
N GLN A 580 -36.84 7.69 11.52
CA GLN A 580 -36.92 7.86 12.96
C GLN A 580 -38.06 7.03 13.57
N ALA A 581 -37.87 6.57 14.80
CA ALA A 581 -38.85 5.85 15.59
C ALA A 581 -39.25 6.64 16.85
N ASN A 582 -40.46 6.41 17.37
CA ASN A 582 -40.93 7.00 18.62
C ASN A 582 -41.66 5.97 19.47
N GLY A 583 -41.28 5.88 20.75
CA GLY A 583 -41.87 4.97 21.74
C GLY A 583 -43.38 5.19 21.97
N ASN A 584 -43.88 6.39 21.67
CA ASN A 584 -45.31 6.68 21.67
C ASN A 584 -45.89 6.35 20.28
N GLY A 585 -46.63 5.24 20.17
CA GLY A 585 -47.28 4.82 18.93
C GLY A 585 -48.29 5.83 18.35
N SER A 586 -48.74 6.83 19.13
CA SER A 586 -49.60 7.94 18.67
C SER A 586 -48.82 9.24 18.42
N ALA A 587 -47.49 9.19 18.37
CA ALA A 587 -46.66 10.35 18.08
C ALA A 587 -47.02 10.96 16.72
N LYS A 588 -47.02 12.30 16.68
CA LYS A 588 -47.16 13.09 15.46
C LYS A 588 -45.76 13.48 14.98
N ILE A 589 -45.62 13.87 13.72
CA ILE A 589 -44.35 14.38 13.17
C ILE A 589 -43.74 15.47 14.07
N SER A 590 -44.57 16.34 14.65
CA SER A 590 -44.16 17.42 15.56
C SER A 590 -43.88 17.00 17.02
N SER A 591 -44.08 15.73 17.38
CA SER A 591 -43.75 15.22 18.71
C SER A 591 -42.23 15.25 18.94
N SER A 592 -41.79 15.32 20.20
CA SER A 592 -40.41 15.04 20.60
C SER A 592 -40.21 13.54 20.90
N GLY A 593 -38.97 13.13 21.19
CA GLY A 593 -38.60 11.76 21.51
C GLY A 593 -38.39 10.87 20.28
N TRP A 594 -38.15 11.46 19.12
CA TRP A 594 -37.80 10.73 17.90
C TRP A 594 -36.35 10.29 17.96
N ARG A 595 -36.09 9.00 17.70
CA ARG A 595 -34.74 8.43 17.65
C ARG A 595 -34.43 7.91 16.25
N THR A 596 -33.18 7.95 15.84
CA THR A 596 -32.73 7.42 14.54
C THR A 596 -32.95 5.90 14.45
N CYS A 597 -33.40 5.41 13.29
CA CYS A 597 -33.52 3.99 12.97
C CYS A 597 -32.19 3.39 12.48
N HIS A 598 -32.05 2.07 12.49
CA HIS A 598 -30.94 1.38 11.82
C HIS A 598 -31.34 0.97 10.39
N LEU A 599 -30.49 1.26 9.39
CA LEU A 599 -30.67 0.80 8.01
C LEU A 599 -30.04 -0.59 7.86
N GLY A 600 -30.88 -1.62 7.69
CA GLY A 600 -30.41 -3.01 7.54
C GLY A 600 -30.19 -3.40 6.08
N SER A 601 -31.07 -2.99 5.17
CA SER A 601 -30.98 -3.40 3.76
C SER A 601 -31.42 -2.32 2.79
N VAL A 602 -30.73 -2.26 1.66
CA VAL A 602 -31.04 -1.38 0.53
C VAL A 602 -31.10 -2.24 -0.71
N SER A 603 -32.14 -2.07 -1.52
CA SER A 603 -32.17 -2.66 -2.85
C SER A 603 -32.83 -1.74 -3.87
N VAL A 604 -32.27 -1.73 -5.08
CA VAL A 604 -32.61 -0.78 -6.14
C VAL A 604 -33.82 -1.26 -6.94
N GLY A 605 -34.54 -0.31 -7.53
CA GLY A 605 -35.62 -0.52 -8.47
C GLY A 605 -36.99 -0.71 -7.82
N LYS A 606 -37.95 -1.10 -8.65
CA LYS A 606 -39.37 -1.25 -8.29
C LYS A 606 -39.65 -2.49 -7.44
N ARG A 607 -40.80 -2.49 -6.76
CA ARG A 607 -41.35 -3.64 -6.02
C ARG A 607 -42.75 -3.96 -6.51
N ILE A 608 -43.08 -5.24 -6.66
CA ILE A 608 -44.38 -5.70 -7.15
C ILE A 608 -45.05 -6.50 -6.04
N ALA A 609 -46.29 -6.16 -5.69
CA ALA A 609 -47.07 -6.92 -4.72
C ALA A 609 -47.31 -8.36 -5.22
N THR A 610 -47.17 -9.35 -4.34
CA THR A 610 -47.42 -10.76 -4.62
C THR A 610 -48.90 -11.12 -4.49
N VAL A 611 -49.70 -10.24 -3.90
CA VAL A 611 -51.16 -10.34 -3.78
C VAL A 611 -51.87 -9.54 -4.89
N ALA A 612 -52.98 -10.06 -5.39
CA ALA A 612 -53.77 -9.42 -6.45
C ALA A 612 -54.29 -8.04 -5.98
N PRO A 613 -54.31 -6.99 -6.83
CA PRO A 613 -54.03 -7.00 -8.28
C PRO A 613 -52.54 -6.87 -8.68
N ASN A 614 -51.60 -7.10 -7.75
CA ASN A 614 -50.15 -7.06 -7.98
C ASN A 614 -49.62 -5.66 -8.32
N HIS A 615 -50.08 -4.62 -7.61
CA HIS A 615 -49.60 -3.26 -7.79
C HIS A 615 -48.07 -3.14 -7.75
N GLU A 616 -47.56 -2.15 -8.47
CA GLU A 616 -46.14 -1.87 -8.61
C GLU A 616 -45.79 -0.55 -7.91
N TYR A 617 -44.80 -0.59 -7.02
CA TYR A 617 -44.31 0.51 -6.20
C TYR A 617 -42.91 0.92 -6.65
N GLY A 618 -42.63 2.22 -6.62
CA GLY A 618 -41.40 2.78 -7.16
C GLY A 618 -41.33 2.71 -8.70
N ARG A 619 -40.11 2.80 -9.23
CA ARG A 619 -39.76 2.90 -10.64
C ARG A 619 -38.45 2.14 -10.92
N PRO A 620 -38.26 1.62 -12.14
CA PRO A 620 -36.95 1.11 -12.54
C PRO A 620 -35.93 2.26 -12.61
N LEU A 621 -34.65 1.91 -12.48
CA LEU A 621 -33.55 2.83 -12.77
C LEU A 621 -33.55 3.15 -14.27
N GLN A 622 -33.45 4.43 -14.62
CA GLN A 622 -33.50 4.93 -16.00
C GLN A 622 -32.36 5.91 -16.23
N PHE A 623 -31.69 5.79 -17.38
CA PHE A 623 -30.62 6.66 -17.81
C PHE A 623 -31.03 7.47 -19.04
N ASP A 624 -30.54 8.70 -19.15
CA ASP A 624 -30.66 9.48 -20.38
C ASP A 624 -29.61 9.05 -21.43
N ALA A 625 -29.64 9.69 -22.61
CA ALA A 625 -28.70 9.39 -23.69
C ALA A 625 -27.24 9.74 -23.36
N ALA A 626 -26.99 10.53 -22.30
CA ALA A 626 -25.68 10.89 -21.80
C ALA A 626 -25.23 9.99 -20.63
N GLY A 627 -26.00 8.95 -20.29
CA GLY A 627 -25.68 8.03 -19.20
C GLY A 627 -26.03 8.55 -17.81
N ASN A 628 -26.73 9.69 -17.68
CA ASN A 628 -27.12 10.21 -16.37
C ASN A 628 -28.37 9.49 -15.85
N ALA A 629 -28.35 9.07 -14.57
CA ALA A 629 -29.52 8.48 -13.93
C ALA A 629 -30.63 9.54 -13.73
N VAL A 630 -31.71 9.46 -14.51
CA VAL A 630 -32.80 10.46 -14.54
C VAL A 630 -34.06 10.00 -13.82
N ALA A 631 -34.16 8.73 -13.44
CA ALA A 631 -35.20 8.23 -12.53
C ALA A 631 -34.76 6.92 -11.87
N GLY A 632 -35.25 6.65 -10.66
CA GLY A 632 -34.96 5.41 -9.96
C GLY A 632 -35.66 5.32 -8.61
N SER A 633 -35.57 4.14 -7.99
CA SER A 633 -36.16 3.85 -6.68
C SER A 633 -35.22 3.02 -5.82
N PHE A 634 -35.33 3.23 -4.52
CA PHE A 634 -34.56 2.54 -3.48
C PHE A 634 -35.51 2.07 -2.39
N SER A 635 -35.58 0.74 -2.22
CA SER A 635 -36.28 0.10 -1.11
C SER A 635 -35.33 0.05 0.08
N LEU A 636 -35.75 0.58 1.21
CA LEU A 636 -34.95 0.80 2.42
C LEU A 636 -35.62 0.08 3.58
N VAL A 637 -34.96 -0.94 4.12
CA VAL A 637 -35.45 -1.71 5.26
C VAL A 637 -34.84 -1.19 6.54
N TRP A 638 -35.69 -0.75 7.46
CA TRP A 638 -35.30 -0.10 8.70
C TRP A 638 -35.77 -0.89 9.91
N GLU A 639 -34.91 -0.86 10.93
CA GLU A 639 -35.18 -1.28 12.30
C GLU A 639 -35.41 -0.04 13.18
N ASP A 640 -36.39 -0.10 14.07
CA ASP A 640 -36.83 1.02 14.90
C ASP A 640 -35.88 1.37 16.06
N SER A 641 -34.91 0.50 16.30
CA SER A 641 -33.79 0.74 17.19
C SER A 641 -32.48 0.94 16.43
N LEU A 642 -31.72 1.96 16.80
CA LEU A 642 -30.34 2.10 16.30
C LEU A 642 -29.42 1.00 16.83
N TRP A 643 -29.85 0.31 17.89
CA TRP A 643 -29.07 -0.66 18.67
C TRP A 643 -29.87 -1.94 18.87
N GLY A 644 -29.29 -3.08 18.56
CA GLY A 644 -29.80 -4.41 18.91
C GLY A 644 -31.34 -4.52 18.94
N ASN A 645 -31.86 -4.90 20.12
CA ASN A 645 -33.23 -5.35 20.34
C ASN A 645 -33.53 -6.67 19.61
N ASP A 646 -34.71 -6.81 19.02
CA ASP A 646 -35.12 -7.87 18.09
C ASP A 646 -34.51 -7.69 16.70
N HIS A 647 -34.00 -6.50 16.37
CA HIS A 647 -33.14 -6.23 15.22
C HIS A 647 -33.64 -6.85 13.90
N ASP A 648 -34.90 -6.60 13.60
CA ASP A 648 -35.64 -7.17 12.49
C ASP A 648 -36.25 -6.09 11.59
N ASN A 649 -37.20 -6.45 10.72
CA ASN A 649 -37.81 -5.47 9.82
C ASN A 649 -39.02 -4.79 10.45
N ASP A 650 -38.83 -3.52 10.84
CA ASP A 650 -39.87 -2.68 11.40
C ASP A 650 -40.59 -1.80 10.39
N VAL A 651 -39.88 -1.25 9.41
CA VAL A 651 -40.49 -0.50 8.30
C VAL A 651 -39.68 -0.61 7.02
N VAL A 652 -40.37 -0.83 5.91
CA VAL A 652 -39.80 -0.71 4.57
C VAL A 652 -40.29 0.57 3.94
N ALA A 653 -39.36 1.51 3.72
CA ALA A 653 -39.63 2.77 3.03
C ALA A 653 -39.10 2.70 1.59
N MET A 654 -39.80 3.35 0.67
CA MET A 654 -39.43 3.44 -0.74
C MET A 654 -39.15 4.89 -1.11
N LEU A 655 -37.88 5.21 -1.38
CA LEU A 655 -37.44 6.51 -1.88
C LEU A 655 -37.37 6.45 -3.41
N THR A 656 -38.07 7.35 -4.11
CA THR A 656 -38.15 7.37 -5.57
C THR A 656 -37.88 8.76 -6.09
N TYR A 657 -37.12 8.90 -7.18
CA TYR A 657 -36.89 10.19 -7.82
C TYR A 657 -37.13 10.14 -9.34
N CYS A 658 -37.34 11.32 -9.93
CA CYS A 658 -37.28 11.54 -11.37
C CYS A 658 -36.87 12.98 -11.69
N VAL A 659 -36.21 13.19 -12.81
CA VAL A 659 -35.68 14.48 -13.27
C VAL A 659 -36.35 14.89 -14.57
N GLY A 660 -36.78 16.16 -14.67
CA GLY A 660 -37.32 16.75 -15.89
C GLY A 660 -38.36 15.89 -16.60
N ALA A 661 -38.14 15.61 -17.89
CA ALA A 661 -39.06 14.85 -18.74
C ALA A 661 -39.29 13.40 -18.25
N ALA A 662 -38.35 12.80 -17.51
CA ALA A 662 -38.52 11.45 -16.95
C ALA A 662 -39.66 11.40 -15.92
N CYS A 663 -40.07 12.55 -15.36
CA CYS A 663 -41.23 12.62 -14.47
C CYS A 663 -42.59 12.49 -15.15
N GLY A 664 -42.66 12.54 -16.50
CA GLY A 664 -43.90 12.45 -17.27
C GLY A 664 -44.41 11.02 -17.55
N ALA A 665 -43.83 10.00 -16.92
CA ALA A 665 -44.24 8.60 -17.14
C ALA A 665 -45.63 8.31 -16.56
N ASP A 666 -46.51 7.71 -17.36
CA ASP A 666 -47.86 7.23 -17.00
C ASP A 666 -48.02 5.73 -17.30
N THR A 667 -46.92 5.02 -17.29
CA THR A 667 -46.78 3.77 -18.05
C THR A 667 -46.98 2.53 -17.21
N ASN A 668 -47.25 2.65 -15.90
CA ASN A 668 -47.30 1.51 -15.01
C ASN A 668 -48.55 0.63 -15.28
N PRO A 669 -48.39 -0.54 -15.94
CA PRO A 669 -49.52 -1.32 -16.42
C PRO A 669 -50.25 -2.06 -15.29
N LYS A 670 -49.67 -2.13 -14.08
CA LYS A 670 -50.25 -2.82 -12.91
C LYS A 670 -50.99 -1.87 -11.96
N ASN A 671 -50.90 -0.57 -12.19
CA ASN A 671 -51.58 0.46 -11.41
C ASN A 671 -52.71 1.09 -12.24
N THR A 672 -53.58 0.25 -12.82
CA THR A 672 -54.64 0.67 -13.75
C THR A 672 -55.69 1.56 -13.08
N GLY A 673 -56.21 2.56 -13.79
CA GLY A 673 -57.32 3.41 -13.34
C GLY A 673 -56.94 4.80 -12.80
N TYR A 674 -55.65 5.15 -12.85
CA TYR A 674 -55.14 6.49 -12.51
C TYR A 674 -54.71 7.26 -13.77
N GLY A 675 -55.09 8.54 -13.87
CA GLY A 675 -54.87 9.37 -15.06
C GLY A 675 -53.72 10.37 -14.98
N GLY A 676 -52.92 10.34 -13.91
CA GLY A 676 -51.77 11.23 -13.68
C GLY A 676 -50.42 10.53 -13.81
N HIS A 677 -49.34 11.25 -13.51
CA HIS A 677 -47.97 10.72 -13.58
C HIS A 677 -47.72 9.66 -12.49
N ASP A 678 -46.99 8.59 -12.82
CA ASP A 678 -46.71 7.44 -11.96
C ASP A 678 -46.16 7.86 -10.58
N ILE A 679 -45.27 8.86 -10.53
CA ILE A 679 -44.69 9.36 -9.26
C ILE A 679 -45.73 10.03 -8.34
N CYS A 680 -46.84 10.52 -8.89
CA CYS A 680 -47.94 11.11 -8.13
C CYS A 680 -49.02 10.12 -7.73
N TRP A 681 -48.94 8.86 -8.18
CA TRP A 681 -49.94 7.84 -7.88
C TRP A 681 -50.17 7.69 -6.37
N ARG A 682 -51.43 7.85 -5.93
CA ARG A 682 -51.90 7.87 -4.53
C ARG A 682 -51.39 9.00 -3.64
N SER A 683 -50.55 9.90 -4.14
CA SER A 683 -50.05 11.00 -3.32
C SER A 683 -51.14 12.05 -3.10
N ASP A 684 -51.20 12.58 -1.89
CA ASP A 684 -51.99 13.75 -1.50
C ASP A 684 -51.14 15.04 -1.45
N SER A 685 -49.89 14.98 -1.91
CA SER A 685 -48.97 16.11 -1.87
C SER A 685 -49.40 17.23 -2.81
N ALA A 686 -49.18 18.48 -2.42
CA ALA A 686 -49.61 19.65 -3.18
C ALA A 686 -49.09 19.67 -4.63
N VAL A 687 -47.87 19.16 -4.87
CA VAL A 687 -47.31 19.03 -6.23
C VAL A 687 -48.11 18.06 -7.11
N CYS A 688 -48.85 17.14 -6.51
CA CYS A 688 -49.64 16.11 -7.16
C CYS A 688 -51.14 16.42 -7.21
N THR A 689 -51.65 17.55 -6.71
CA THR A 689 -53.12 17.81 -6.67
C THR A 689 -53.66 18.74 -7.77
N GLY A 690 -52.80 19.29 -8.63
CA GLY A 690 -53.16 20.17 -9.76
C GLY A 690 -53.65 19.45 -11.03
N SER A 691 -53.34 19.98 -12.22
CA SER A 691 -53.72 19.56 -13.59
C SER A 691 -53.79 18.05 -13.88
N ASN A 692 -54.78 17.35 -13.31
CA ASN A 692 -54.93 15.89 -13.33
C ASN A 692 -53.73 15.12 -12.73
N TYR A 693 -53.14 15.62 -11.64
CA TYR A 693 -51.98 14.98 -10.98
C TYR A 693 -50.73 14.88 -11.87
N ARG A 694 -50.52 15.87 -12.75
CA ARG A 694 -49.42 15.94 -13.73
C ARG A 694 -48.57 17.19 -13.50
N PRO A 695 -47.64 17.18 -12.54
CA PRO A 695 -46.76 18.32 -12.32
C PRO A 695 -45.88 18.59 -13.53
N LEU A 696 -45.69 19.88 -13.84
CA LEU A 696 -44.63 20.32 -14.76
C LEU A 696 -43.29 20.32 -14.02
N VAL A 697 -42.31 19.65 -14.61
CA VAL A 697 -40.95 19.50 -14.08
C VAL A 697 -39.99 19.93 -15.17
N ALA A 698 -39.23 21.00 -14.92
CA ALA A 698 -38.20 21.48 -15.85
C ALA A 698 -36.95 20.58 -15.81
N GLU A 699 -36.06 20.70 -16.80
CA GLU A 699 -34.82 19.90 -16.87
C GLU A 699 -33.89 20.08 -15.65
N ASN A 700 -33.97 21.23 -14.98
CA ASN A 700 -33.22 21.52 -13.74
C ASN A 700 -34.04 21.29 -12.46
N GLU A 701 -35.14 20.55 -12.54
CA GLU A 701 -36.00 20.19 -11.41
C GLU A 701 -36.10 18.67 -11.24
N VAL A 702 -36.23 18.24 -9.99
CA VAL A 702 -36.40 16.84 -9.58
C VAL A 702 -37.64 16.71 -8.71
N LEU A 703 -38.39 15.62 -8.90
CA LEU A 703 -39.41 15.18 -7.96
C LEU A 703 -38.85 14.03 -7.13
N VAL A 704 -39.07 14.10 -5.81
CA VAL A 704 -38.66 13.06 -4.86
C VAL A 704 -39.90 12.59 -4.10
N ARG A 705 -40.12 11.28 -4.07
CA ARG A 705 -41.24 10.59 -3.44
C ARG A 705 -40.73 9.69 -2.32
N ILE A 706 -41.43 9.68 -1.19
CA ILE A 706 -41.25 8.72 -0.10
C ILE A 706 -42.59 8.06 0.26
N GLU A 707 -42.59 6.74 0.45
CA GLU A 707 -43.77 5.97 0.89
C GLU A 707 -43.36 4.73 1.70
N ASN A 708 -44.25 4.26 2.59
CA ASN A 708 -44.03 3.03 3.36
C ASN A 708 -44.75 1.85 2.69
N LEU A 709 -44.04 0.73 2.52
CA LEU A 709 -44.51 -0.47 1.83
C LEU A 709 -44.92 -1.59 2.80
N SER A 710 -44.15 -1.77 3.87
CA SER A 710 -44.48 -2.67 4.98
C SER A 710 -44.06 -2.05 6.30
N ALA A 711 -44.74 -2.42 7.39
CA ALA A 711 -44.31 -2.04 8.74
C ALA A 711 -44.83 -3.03 9.78
N TYR A 712 -43.98 -3.40 10.74
CA TYR A 712 -44.25 -4.37 11.80
C TYR A 712 -43.81 -3.90 13.20
N ALA A 713 -43.74 -2.58 13.40
CA ALA A 713 -43.28 -2.00 14.67
C ALA A 713 -44.40 -1.74 15.69
N GLY A 714 -44.10 -1.87 16.98
CA GLY A 714 -44.90 -1.26 18.04
C GLY A 714 -44.81 0.26 18.06
N ASN A 715 -43.69 0.80 17.58
CA ASN A 715 -43.36 2.22 17.60
C ASN A 715 -43.95 2.99 16.41
N ALA A 716 -44.16 4.30 16.60
CA ALA A 716 -44.46 5.18 15.47
C ALA A 716 -43.18 5.38 14.65
N MET A 717 -43.28 5.22 13.33
CA MET A 717 -42.16 5.28 12.40
C MET A 717 -42.32 6.48 11.48
N LEU A 718 -41.24 7.21 11.22
CA LEU A 718 -41.23 8.40 10.40
C LEU A 718 -40.11 8.34 9.37
N SER A 719 -40.50 8.24 8.11
CA SER A 719 -39.56 8.14 6.99
C SER A 719 -39.45 9.45 6.24
N GLY A 720 -38.28 9.70 5.67
CA GLY A 720 -37.94 10.94 4.99
C GLY A 720 -36.60 10.88 4.29
N PHE A 721 -36.03 12.05 4.01
CA PHE A 721 -34.71 12.19 3.42
C PHE A 721 -34.14 13.59 3.67
N ALA A 722 -32.81 13.72 3.69
CA ALA A 722 -32.09 14.98 3.59
C ALA A 722 -31.78 15.32 2.13
N VAL A 723 -31.72 16.61 1.81
CA VAL A 723 -31.38 17.14 0.48
C VAL A 723 -30.29 18.19 0.60
N THR A 724 -29.30 18.16 -0.31
CA THR A 724 -28.31 19.23 -0.50
C THR A 724 -28.12 19.57 -1.98
N GLY A 725 -27.68 20.80 -2.28
CA GLY A 725 -27.47 21.28 -3.65
C GLY A 725 -28.75 21.78 -4.34
N SER A 726 -29.78 22.08 -3.56
CA SER A 726 -31.11 22.50 -4.02
C SER A 726 -31.51 23.88 -3.51
N ASP A 727 -32.68 24.35 -3.94
CA ASP A 727 -33.33 25.56 -3.42
C ASP A 727 -34.05 25.36 -2.07
N ASN A 728 -33.99 24.15 -1.50
CA ASN A 728 -34.64 23.80 -0.24
C ASN A 728 -33.86 22.69 0.51
N ASP A 729 -32.60 22.99 0.83
CA ASP A 729 -31.71 22.09 1.54
C ASP A 729 -32.06 21.98 3.02
N ASP A 730 -32.51 20.80 3.44
CA ASP A 730 -32.70 20.42 4.85
C ASP A 730 -33.06 18.93 4.93
N VAL A 731 -33.38 18.47 6.14
CA VAL A 731 -34.04 17.20 6.42
C VAL A 731 -35.55 17.32 6.27
N HIS A 732 -36.14 16.51 5.38
CA HIS A 732 -37.57 16.45 5.15
C HIS A 732 -38.18 15.21 5.79
N ARG A 733 -38.91 15.40 6.90
CA ARG A 733 -39.59 14.37 7.67
C ARG A 733 -41.06 14.28 7.23
N LEU A 734 -41.43 13.25 6.48
CA LEU A 734 -42.62 13.32 5.63
C LEU A 734 -43.68 12.24 5.86
N ALA A 735 -43.28 10.97 5.90
CA ALA A 735 -44.23 9.85 5.89
C ALA A 735 -44.30 9.20 7.28
N LEU A 736 -45.38 9.47 8.02
CA LEU A 736 -45.65 8.89 9.33
C LEU A 736 -46.44 7.59 9.21
N ARG A 737 -45.97 6.57 9.92
CA ARG A 737 -46.70 5.34 10.21
C ARG A 737 -46.94 5.27 11.73
N PRO A 738 -48.21 5.31 12.21
CA PRO A 738 -48.51 5.15 13.63
C PRO A 738 -48.15 3.76 14.16
N GLY A 739 -47.80 3.67 15.45
CA GLY A 739 -47.45 2.42 16.14
C GLY A 739 -48.56 1.38 16.17
N GLY A 740 -48.20 0.09 16.07
CA GLY A 740 -49.13 -1.05 16.09
C GLY A 740 -50.11 -1.10 14.91
N LYS A 741 -49.82 -0.38 13.82
CA LYS A 741 -50.56 -0.44 12.55
C LYS A 741 -49.81 -1.33 11.58
N ASP A 742 -49.76 -2.62 11.87
CA ASP A 742 -48.94 -3.56 11.11
C ASP A 742 -49.59 -3.94 9.78
N GLY A 743 -48.76 -4.14 8.76
CA GLY A 743 -49.23 -4.54 7.44
C GLY A 743 -48.13 -4.57 6.39
N SER A 744 -48.47 -5.13 5.24
CA SER A 744 -47.62 -5.13 4.05
C SER A 744 -48.48 -4.93 2.81
N LEU A 745 -48.17 -3.88 2.06
CA LEU A 745 -48.74 -3.64 0.74
C LEU A 745 -48.23 -4.65 -0.29
N LEU A 746 -47.05 -5.22 -0.04
CA LEU A 746 -46.41 -6.19 -0.94
C LEU A 746 -47.00 -7.59 -0.80
N THR A 747 -47.28 -8.05 0.42
CA THR A 747 -47.58 -9.47 0.68
C THR A 747 -48.93 -9.73 1.35
N ALA A 748 -49.55 -8.73 1.98
CA ALA A 748 -50.75 -8.94 2.80
C ALA A 748 -52.03 -8.41 2.17
N ARG A 749 -52.04 -7.17 1.64
CA ARG A 749 -53.30 -6.54 1.23
C ARG A 749 -53.41 -6.10 -0.21
N GLY A 750 -52.33 -5.85 -0.94
CA GLY A 750 -52.34 -5.53 -2.39
C GLY A 750 -53.04 -4.22 -2.75
N GLU A 751 -53.93 -3.73 -1.90
CA GLU A 751 -54.73 -2.54 -2.01
C GLU A 751 -54.11 -1.39 -1.19
N PRO A 752 -54.19 -0.15 -1.69
CA PRO A 752 -53.85 1.05 -0.93
C PRO A 752 -54.63 1.22 0.38
N ASP A 753 -53.93 1.57 1.46
CA ASP A 753 -54.58 1.93 2.72
C ASP A 753 -55.52 3.14 2.52
N THR A 754 -56.76 3.06 3.00
CA THR A 754 -57.87 3.96 2.59
C THR A 754 -57.89 5.32 3.31
N GLY A 755 -56.79 5.72 3.97
CA GLY A 755 -56.63 7.07 4.52
C GLY A 755 -57.57 7.43 5.68
N ASN A 756 -57.87 6.49 6.58
CA ASN A 756 -58.59 6.78 7.82
C ASN A 756 -57.66 7.43 8.87
N GLU A 757 -58.21 8.21 9.81
CA GLU A 757 -57.42 8.70 10.96
C GLU A 757 -56.81 7.51 11.73
N GLY A 758 -55.49 7.53 11.95
CA GLY A 758 -54.74 6.43 12.56
C GLY A 758 -54.33 5.30 11.62
N SER A 759 -54.35 5.53 10.29
CA SER A 759 -53.76 4.66 9.25
C SER A 759 -52.41 5.21 8.75
N TRP A 760 -51.74 4.54 7.81
CA TRP A 760 -50.46 5.00 7.27
C TRP A 760 -50.62 6.27 6.43
N ASP A 761 -49.63 7.16 6.47
CA ASP A 761 -49.60 8.32 5.57
C ASP A 761 -49.57 7.89 4.10
N LYS A 762 -50.30 8.65 3.28
CA LYS A 762 -50.18 8.55 1.82
C LYS A 762 -48.77 8.95 1.36
N PRO A 763 -48.31 8.42 0.21
CA PRO A 763 -47.02 8.79 -0.38
C PRO A 763 -46.82 10.29 -0.45
N LYS A 764 -45.65 10.78 -0.03
CA LYS A 764 -45.31 12.20 -0.06
C LYS A 764 -44.37 12.50 -1.20
N VAL A 765 -44.65 13.56 -1.98
CA VAL A 765 -43.87 13.99 -3.14
C VAL A 765 -43.47 15.44 -2.96
N MET A 766 -42.18 15.73 -3.10
CA MET A 766 -41.60 17.06 -3.05
C MET A 766 -40.94 17.39 -4.38
N LYS A 767 -40.87 18.69 -4.71
CA LYS A 767 -40.17 19.21 -5.87
C LYS A 767 -39.00 20.07 -5.42
N PHE A 768 -37.84 19.84 -6.02
CA PHE A 768 -36.62 20.62 -5.78
C PHE A 768 -36.10 21.16 -7.10
N ARG A 769 -35.45 22.32 -7.05
CA ARG A 769 -34.68 22.88 -8.15
C ARG A 769 -33.22 22.98 -7.73
N ARG A 770 -32.28 22.70 -8.64
CA ARG A 770 -30.86 22.91 -8.34
C ARG A 770 -30.59 24.39 -8.04
N ALA A 771 -29.91 24.68 -6.94
CA ALA A 771 -29.44 26.01 -6.56
C ALA A 771 -28.09 25.94 -5.84
N THR A 772 -27.47 27.09 -5.57
CA THR A 772 -26.30 27.15 -4.69
C THR A 772 -26.69 26.80 -3.26
N SER A 773 -26.12 25.73 -2.74
CA SER A 773 -26.37 25.17 -1.40
C SER A 773 -26.11 26.21 -0.31
N GLU A 774 -27.08 26.47 0.56
CA GLU A 774 -26.85 27.28 1.78
C GLU A 774 -26.11 26.47 2.86
N ALA A 775 -26.34 25.16 2.91
CA ALA A 775 -25.69 24.24 3.85
C ALA A 775 -24.77 23.27 3.10
N LYS A 776 -23.53 23.10 3.56
CA LYS A 776 -22.53 22.20 2.96
C LYS A 776 -22.45 20.86 3.70
N LEU A 777 -21.87 19.85 3.05
CA LEU A 777 -21.41 18.63 3.72
C LEU A 777 -19.93 18.77 4.07
N LEU A 778 -19.52 18.19 5.19
CA LEU A 778 -18.12 18.01 5.54
C LEU A 778 -17.63 16.69 4.93
N GLU A 779 -16.35 16.63 4.58
CA GLU A 779 -15.68 15.35 4.34
C GLU A 779 -15.60 14.52 5.62
N THR A 780 -15.33 13.21 5.51
CA THR A 780 -15.32 12.32 6.69
C THR A 780 -14.12 12.59 7.61
N PRO A 781 -14.18 12.23 8.91
CA PRO A 781 -13.04 12.35 9.82
C PRO A 781 -11.78 11.61 9.33
N LEU A 782 -11.94 10.45 8.68
CA LEU A 782 -10.83 9.67 8.10
C LEU A 782 -10.18 10.40 6.93
N TRP A 783 -10.98 11.06 6.09
CA TRP A 783 -10.48 11.85 4.96
C TRP A 783 -9.59 13.00 5.45
N TYR A 784 -10.05 13.77 6.45
CA TYR A 784 -9.23 14.83 7.04
C TYR A 784 -8.00 14.29 7.77
N ALA A 785 -8.10 13.11 8.41
CA ALA A 785 -6.96 12.46 9.06
C ALA A 785 -5.87 12.08 8.07
N ALA A 786 -6.22 11.54 6.90
CA ALA A 786 -5.27 11.24 5.84
C ALA A 786 -4.62 12.51 5.28
N LYS A 787 -5.44 13.54 4.96
CA LYS A 787 -4.96 14.83 4.43
C LYS A 787 -3.94 15.49 5.36
N TYR A 788 -4.25 15.57 6.65
CA TYR A 788 -3.40 16.27 7.62
C TYR A 788 -2.34 15.38 8.26
N GLY A 789 -2.46 14.06 8.11
CA GLY A 789 -1.60 13.08 8.78
C GLY A 789 -0.41 12.59 7.96
N GLY A 790 -0.26 12.97 6.69
CA GLY A 790 0.90 12.53 5.90
C GLY A 790 1.15 13.31 4.62
N PHE A 791 1.00 14.62 4.66
CA PHE A 791 1.35 15.53 3.57
C PHE A 791 2.85 15.86 3.57
N GLN A 792 3.40 16.16 2.40
CA GLN A 792 4.79 16.60 2.24
C GLN A 792 4.89 18.13 2.42
N ASP A 793 5.27 18.58 3.62
CA ASP A 793 5.41 20.02 3.96
C ASP A 793 6.65 20.66 3.30
N ASN A 794 6.62 20.77 1.97
CA ASN A 794 7.75 21.22 1.16
C ASN A 794 8.15 22.67 1.45
N ASN A 795 7.22 23.48 1.95
CA ASN A 795 7.43 24.88 2.26
C ASN A 795 7.60 25.17 3.77
N GLY A 796 7.47 24.15 4.63
CA GLY A 796 7.67 24.24 6.08
C GLY A 796 6.60 25.05 6.83
N ASN A 797 5.41 25.24 6.25
CA ASN A 797 4.33 26.01 6.87
C ASN A 797 3.43 25.16 7.78
N GLY A 798 3.61 23.84 7.78
CA GLY A 798 2.85 22.88 8.58
C GLY A 798 1.41 22.70 8.11
N LYS A 799 1.10 22.93 6.83
CA LYS A 799 -0.23 22.82 6.23
C LYS A 799 -0.18 21.99 4.94
N PRO A 800 -1.24 21.24 4.63
CA PRO A 800 -1.35 20.49 3.38
C PRO A 800 -1.73 21.43 2.22
N ASP A 801 -0.75 21.98 1.52
CA ASP A 801 -1.00 22.82 0.33
C ASP A 801 -1.27 21.96 -0.93
N PRO A 802 -1.95 22.49 -1.97
CA PRO A 802 -2.23 21.72 -3.19
C PRO A 802 -0.96 21.10 -3.81
N GLY A 803 -1.01 19.80 -4.09
CA GLY A 803 0.11 18.99 -4.58
C GLY A 803 0.98 18.36 -3.48
N GLU A 804 0.85 18.76 -2.22
CA GLU A 804 1.57 18.17 -1.09
C GLU A 804 0.84 16.98 -0.46
N TRP A 805 -0.48 16.88 -0.67
CA TRP A 805 -1.34 15.85 -0.09
C TRP A 805 -2.23 15.13 -1.10
N ASP A 806 -2.34 15.65 -2.33
CA ASP A 806 -3.22 15.18 -3.41
C ASP A 806 -2.45 15.08 -4.74
N SER A 807 -1.21 14.59 -4.67
CA SER A 807 -0.30 14.50 -5.82
C SER A 807 -0.71 13.40 -6.83
N ARG A 808 -1.40 12.35 -6.36
CA ARG A 808 -1.89 11.24 -7.19
C ARG A 808 -3.17 11.60 -7.93
N GLU A 809 -4.16 12.10 -7.19
CA GLU A 809 -5.45 12.53 -7.70
C GLU A 809 -5.87 13.83 -7.02
N THR A 810 -5.99 14.92 -7.79
CA THR A 810 -6.34 16.24 -7.25
C THR A 810 -7.66 16.19 -6.47
N GLY A 811 -7.63 16.64 -5.22
CA GLY A 811 -8.79 16.64 -4.32
C GLY A 811 -8.99 15.35 -3.52
N THR A 812 -8.21 14.30 -3.74
CA THR A 812 -8.22 13.06 -2.94
C THR A 812 -6.88 12.93 -2.20
N PRO A 813 -6.87 12.74 -0.87
CA PRO A 813 -5.62 12.58 -0.15
C PRO A 813 -4.86 11.33 -0.58
N ASP A 814 -3.55 11.45 -0.80
CA ASP A 814 -2.67 10.35 -1.24
C ASP A 814 -2.68 9.18 -0.25
N ASN A 815 -2.89 9.46 1.05
CA ASN A 815 -2.94 8.49 2.13
C ASN A 815 -4.37 8.04 2.52
N TYR A 816 -5.37 8.40 1.71
CA TYR A 816 -6.76 8.02 1.92
C TYR A 816 -7.19 6.97 0.91
N PHE A 817 -7.78 5.88 1.39
CA PHE A 817 -8.46 4.91 0.54
C PHE A 817 -9.90 4.72 1.00
N PHE A 818 -10.82 4.90 0.05
CA PHE A 818 -12.22 4.56 0.24
C PHE A 818 -12.52 3.24 -0.46
N ALA A 819 -12.66 2.17 0.33
CA ALA A 819 -12.92 0.83 -0.16
C ALA A 819 -14.41 0.66 -0.55
N ARG A 820 -14.91 1.47 -1.48
CA ARG A 820 -16.22 1.22 -2.14
C ARG A 820 -16.21 -0.10 -2.88
N ASP A 821 -15.06 -0.37 -3.50
CA ASP A 821 -14.73 -1.61 -4.16
C ASP A 821 -13.83 -2.44 -3.23
N PRO A 822 -14.35 -3.51 -2.58
CA PRO A 822 -13.56 -4.37 -1.73
C PRO A 822 -12.45 -5.13 -2.47
N SER A 823 -12.54 -5.31 -3.80
CA SER A 823 -11.52 -6.01 -4.59
C SER A 823 -10.21 -5.20 -4.66
N LYS A 824 -10.32 -3.86 -4.68
CA LYS A 824 -9.18 -2.93 -4.67
C LYS A 824 -8.50 -2.81 -3.30
N LEU A 825 -9.09 -3.32 -2.22
CA LEU A 825 -8.53 -3.19 -0.87
C LEU A 825 -7.12 -3.78 -0.77
N LYS A 826 -6.85 -4.91 -1.46
CA LYS A 826 -5.52 -5.52 -1.46
C LYS A 826 -4.48 -4.60 -2.09
N ALA A 827 -4.72 -4.15 -3.32
CA ALA A 827 -3.80 -3.27 -4.04
C ALA A 827 -3.58 -1.95 -3.28
N ALA A 828 -4.65 -1.34 -2.73
CA ALA A 828 -4.53 -0.12 -1.96
C ALA A 828 -3.71 -0.29 -0.67
N LEU A 829 -3.91 -1.39 0.06
CA LEU A 829 -3.09 -1.68 1.23
C LEU A 829 -1.65 -2.06 0.86
N GLU A 830 -1.42 -2.70 -0.30
CA GLU A 830 -0.09 -2.92 -0.86
C GLU A 830 0.61 -1.60 -1.13
N GLU A 831 -0.03 -0.65 -1.81
CA GLU A 831 0.53 0.69 -2.04
C GLU A 831 0.85 1.42 -0.74
N ILE A 832 -0.01 1.32 0.28
CA ILE A 832 0.24 1.92 1.61
C ILE A 832 1.44 1.24 2.29
N PHE A 833 1.55 -0.09 2.21
CA PHE A 833 2.64 -0.84 2.83
C PHE A 833 3.96 -0.61 2.09
N GLU A 834 3.95 -0.50 0.76
CA GLU A 834 5.09 -0.08 -0.05
C GLU A 834 5.53 1.33 0.31
N ALA A 835 4.61 2.31 0.32
CA ALA A 835 4.92 3.69 0.69
C ALA A 835 5.47 3.79 2.13
N ALA A 836 4.95 3.00 3.07
CA ALA A 836 5.46 2.94 4.43
C ALA A 836 6.82 2.21 4.53
N ALA A 837 7.14 1.31 3.59
CA ALA A 837 8.40 0.57 3.55
C ALA A 837 9.53 1.32 2.82
N ALA A 838 9.17 2.26 1.93
CA ALA A 838 10.08 3.02 1.06
C ALA A 838 10.78 4.23 1.72
N SER A 839 10.98 4.23 3.04
CA SER A 839 11.59 5.38 3.75
C SER A 839 13.04 5.62 3.33
N ASP A 840 13.28 6.80 2.72
CA ASP A 840 14.56 7.43 2.33
C ASP A 840 15.79 6.51 2.24
N GLU A 841 16.01 5.96 1.05
CA GLU A 841 17.25 5.30 0.66
C GLU A 841 18.41 6.30 0.56
N SER A 842 18.96 6.74 1.69
CA SER A 842 20.31 7.31 1.71
C SER A 842 21.33 6.17 1.74
N THR A 843 21.60 5.56 0.60
CA THR A 843 22.61 4.49 0.49
C THR A 843 24.00 5.06 0.22
N GLY A 844 24.93 4.79 1.15
CA GLY A 844 26.22 5.47 1.24
C GLY A 844 27.21 5.14 0.12
N GLY A 845 28.06 6.11 -0.21
CA GLY A 845 29.28 5.92 -0.98
C GLY A 845 30.53 6.45 -0.23
N GLY A 846 31.70 6.09 -0.74
CA GLY A 846 33.01 6.36 -0.14
C GLY A 846 33.30 7.86 0.03
N GLY A 847 33.99 8.20 1.12
CA GLY A 847 34.48 9.56 1.39
C GLY A 847 36.01 9.62 1.44
N ALA A 848 36.61 10.62 0.82
CA ALA A 848 38.05 10.90 0.95
C ALA A 848 38.26 12.15 1.81
N GLY A 849 39.00 11.99 2.91
CA GLY A 849 39.14 12.98 3.99
C GLY A 849 40.04 14.18 3.66
N ALA A 850 39.74 15.31 4.31
CA ALA A 850 40.44 16.59 4.20
C ALA A 850 41.75 16.65 5.01
N ARG A 851 42.73 17.44 4.53
CA ARG A 851 43.83 17.96 5.37
C ARG A 851 43.38 19.30 5.98
N VAL A 852 43.27 19.37 7.31
CA VAL A 852 42.71 20.53 8.04
C VAL A 852 43.56 21.80 7.85
N GLY A 853 42.92 22.89 7.42
CA GLY A 853 43.45 24.21 7.05
C GLY A 853 42.33 25.16 6.53
N SER A 854 42.62 26.45 6.31
CA SER A 854 41.63 27.51 5.98
C SER A 854 40.86 27.35 4.66
N ASP A 855 41.19 26.32 3.86
CA ASP A 855 40.56 25.99 2.56
C ASP A 855 40.27 24.47 2.47
N SER A 856 39.95 23.85 3.61
CA SER A 856 39.67 22.41 3.68
C SER A 856 38.33 22.08 3.06
N PHE A 857 38.33 21.08 2.18
CA PHE A 857 37.12 20.49 1.61
C PHE A 857 37.24 18.97 1.71
N THR A 858 36.09 18.30 1.80
CA THR A 858 35.99 16.83 1.73
C THR A 858 35.13 16.47 0.54
N VAL A 859 35.38 15.32 -0.08
CA VAL A 859 34.56 14.81 -1.19
C VAL A 859 33.87 13.53 -0.77
N GLN A 860 32.63 13.39 -1.22
CA GLN A 860 31.82 12.19 -1.02
C GLN A 860 31.17 11.84 -2.33
N ALA A 861 31.09 10.55 -2.62
CA ALA A 861 30.30 10.03 -3.72
C ALA A 861 29.15 9.17 -3.20
N GLY A 862 28.20 8.90 -4.06
CA GLY A 862 27.09 8.00 -3.80
C GLY A 862 26.24 7.84 -5.04
N TYR A 863 25.07 7.23 -4.85
CA TYR A 863 24.14 6.92 -5.91
C TYR A 863 22.70 7.09 -5.43
N ASP A 864 21.81 7.34 -6.38
CA ASP A 864 20.37 7.43 -6.18
C ASP A 864 19.70 6.44 -7.16
N VAL A 865 18.75 5.64 -6.64
CA VAL A 865 17.92 4.71 -7.43
C VAL A 865 16.46 4.97 -7.08
N PRO A 866 15.66 5.55 -7.97
CA PRO A 866 14.22 5.62 -7.75
C PRO A 866 13.62 4.20 -7.75
N ASP A 867 12.65 3.94 -6.87
CA ASP A 867 11.97 2.64 -6.78
C ASP A 867 11.41 2.17 -8.14
N ASP A 868 11.55 0.88 -8.44
CA ASP A 868 11.15 0.24 -9.70
C ASP A 868 11.66 0.92 -10.99
N SER A 869 12.71 1.73 -10.86
CA SER A 869 13.35 2.43 -11.97
C SER A 869 14.63 1.74 -12.38
N ASN A 870 14.94 1.82 -13.68
CA ASN A 870 16.29 1.54 -14.17
C ASN A 870 17.19 2.78 -14.14
N ASP A 871 16.77 3.89 -13.51
CA ASP A 871 17.51 5.15 -13.43
C ASP A 871 18.56 5.17 -12.31
N TRP A 872 19.52 4.25 -12.38
CA TRP A 872 20.71 4.27 -11.53
C TRP A 872 21.59 5.46 -11.89
N THR A 873 21.72 6.41 -10.95
CA THR A 873 22.53 7.62 -11.14
C THR A 873 23.50 7.81 -9.99
N GLY A 874 24.62 8.48 -10.26
CA GLY A 874 25.60 8.83 -9.25
C GLY A 874 25.75 10.32 -9.02
N TRP A 875 26.30 10.64 -7.87
CA TRP A 875 26.73 11.98 -7.50
C TRP A 875 28.13 11.94 -6.88
N LEU A 876 28.91 12.99 -7.12
CA LEU A 876 30.18 13.26 -6.46
C LEU A 876 30.19 14.71 -6.02
N ARG A 877 30.15 14.93 -4.71
CA ARG A 877 29.94 16.26 -4.12
C ARG A 877 31.14 16.67 -3.27
N GLY A 878 31.55 17.93 -3.42
CA GLY A 878 32.50 18.59 -2.54
C GLY A 878 31.78 19.29 -1.40
N PHE A 879 32.26 19.16 -0.18
CA PHE A 879 31.71 19.79 1.02
C PHE A 879 32.75 20.69 1.66
N ALA A 880 32.30 21.85 2.15
CA ALA A 880 33.10 22.66 3.06
C ALA A 880 33.40 21.87 4.33
N VAL A 881 34.56 22.10 4.95
CA VAL A 881 34.89 21.57 6.27
C VAL A 881 34.85 22.71 7.28
N ASP A 882 34.09 22.54 8.35
CA ASP A 882 33.98 23.55 9.40
C ASP A 882 35.25 23.62 10.28
N THR A 883 35.29 24.59 11.20
CA THR A 883 36.45 24.81 12.09
C THR A 883 36.71 23.67 13.08
N GLU A 884 35.76 22.75 13.24
CA GLU A 884 35.83 21.58 14.13
C GLU A 884 36.17 20.29 13.36
N GLY A 885 36.32 20.38 12.02
CA GLY A 885 36.57 19.24 11.15
C GLY A 885 35.30 18.50 10.70
N GLY A 886 34.13 19.08 10.94
CA GLY A 886 32.82 18.56 10.54
C GLY A 886 32.44 18.90 9.09
N ARG A 887 31.45 18.16 8.57
CA ARG A 887 30.89 18.36 7.22
C ARG A 887 30.00 19.61 7.19
N GLY A 888 30.42 20.61 6.41
CA GLY A 888 29.65 21.81 6.09
C GLY A 888 28.81 21.67 4.82
N ALA A 889 28.40 22.81 4.25
CA ALA A 889 27.55 22.86 3.07
C ALA A 889 28.21 22.24 1.81
N VAL A 890 27.38 21.74 0.88
CA VAL A 890 27.81 21.35 -0.47
C VAL A 890 28.37 22.59 -1.19
N GLN A 891 29.58 22.48 -1.72
CA GLN A 891 30.24 23.51 -2.53
C GLN A 891 30.00 23.31 -4.02
N TRP A 892 30.03 22.06 -4.48
CA TRP A 892 29.81 21.68 -5.87
C TRP A 892 29.33 20.23 -5.98
N ASP A 893 28.68 19.93 -7.11
CA ASP A 893 28.28 18.58 -7.51
C ASP A 893 28.82 18.30 -8.91
N ALA A 894 29.66 17.27 -9.04
CA ALA A 894 30.35 16.93 -10.28
C ALA A 894 29.39 16.48 -11.39
N ALA A 895 28.18 16.00 -11.05
CA ALA A 895 27.16 15.70 -12.05
C ALA A 895 26.80 16.95 -12.89
N ASN A 896 26.89 18.14 -12.31
CA ASN A 896 26.66 19.42 -13.00
C ASN A 896 27.90 19.94 -13.76
N GLY A 897 29.07 19.34 -13.53
CA GLY A 897 30.34 19.72 -14.17
C GLY A 897 30.78 18.78 -15.29
N VAL A 898 29.90 17.87 -15.74
CA VAL A 898 30.12 17.04 -16.93
C VAL A 898 29.80 17.86 -18.20
N PRO A 899 30.76 18.03 -19.14
CA PRO A 899 30.52 18.75 -20.39
C PRO A 899 29.45 18.09 -21.25
N ALA A 900 28.86 18.87 -22.17
CA ALA A 900 27.97 18.31 -23.19
C ALA A 900 28.70 17.24 -24.04
N HIS A 901 27.98 16.18 -24.45
CA HIS A 901 28.54 14.99 -25.13
C HIS A 901 29.54 15.28 -26.27
N GLY A 902 29.33 16.34 -27.05
CA GLY A 902 30.23 16.75 -28.15
C GLY A 902 31.56 17.38 -27.71
N SER A 903 31.64 17.87 -26.48
CA SER A 903 32.82 18.53 -25.89
C SER A 903 33.55 17.67 -24.86
N ARG A 904 32.99 16.50 -24.47
CA ARG A 904 33.62 15.59 -23.51
C ARG A 904 34.86 14.93 -24.08
N ARG A 905 35.92 14.90 -23.28
CA ARG A 905 37.18 14.20 -23.60
C ARG A 905 37.17 12.84 -22.92
N ILE A 906 36.75 11.83 -23.67
CA ILE A 906 36.65 10.45 -23.20
C ILE A 906 37.63 9.64 -24.03
N TYR A 907 38.50 8.87 -23.39
CA TYR A 907 39.47 7.99 -24.04
C TYR A 907 39.17 6.54 -23.64
N MET A 908 39.45 5.60 -24.52
CA MET A 908 39.23 4.17 -24.27
C MET A 908 40.48 3.38 -24.61
N ALA A 909 40.72 2.30 -23.88
CA ALA A 909 41.62 1.26 -24.36
C ALA A 909 40.90 0.41 -25.43
N THR A 910 41.46 0.40 -26.64
CA THR A 910 40.96 -0.37 -27.78
C THR A 910 41.56 -1.77 -27.84
N SER A 911 42.74 -1.98 -27.25
CA SER A 911 43.36 -3.29 -27.05
C SER A 911 44.27 -3.23 -25.80
N PRO A 912 44.22 -4.24 -24.91
CA PRO A 912 45.02 -4.24 -23.69
C PRO A 912 46.48 -4.60 -23.98
N THR A 913 47.36 -4.39 -22.99
CA THR A 913 48.75 -4.82 -23.02
C THR A 913 48.84 -6.34 -22.91
N VAL A 914 49.59 -6.98 -23.80
CA VAL A 914 49.84 -8.42 -23.78
C VAL A 914 51.25 -8.69 -23.27
N LEU A 915 51.39 -9.58 -22.28
CA LEU A 915 52.68 -9.99 -21.73
C LEU A 915 53.09 -11.39 -22.22
N ARG A 916 54.38 -11.58 -22.48
CA ARG A 916 54.98 -12.91 -22.70
C ARG A 916 55.14 -13.67 -21.38
N ASP A 917 55.37 -14.99 -21.45
CA ASP A 917 55.60 -15.87 -20.30
C ASP A 917 56.72 -15.38 -19.35
N ASP A 918 57.72 -14.67 -19.88
CA ASP A 918 58.84 -14.10 -19.14
C ASP A 918 58.55 -12.72 -18.50
N GLY A 919 57.35 -12.18 -18.71
CA GLY A 919 56.89 -10.88 -18.20
C GLY A 919 57.35 -9.68 -19.04
N SER A 920 57.93 -9.89 -20.22
CA SER A 920 58.17 -8.82 -21.19
C SER A 920 56.90 -8.46 -21.96
N VAL A 921 56.77 -7.20 -22.38
CA VAL A 921 55.64 -6.73 -23.20
C VAL A 921 55.73 -7.34 -24.60
N ASP A 922 54.68 -8.05 -25.01
CA ASP A 922 54.50 -8.55 -26.39
C ASP A 922 53.90 -7.47 -27.26
N ASP A 923 52.73 -6.96 -26.83
CA ASP A 923 52.00 -5.86 -27.46
C ASP A 923 51.70 -4.77 -26.40
N GLU A 924 51.94 -3.51 -26.78
CA GLU A 924 51.64 -2.34 -25.95
C GLU A 924 50.13 -2.03 -25.97
N VAL A 925 49.64 -1.27 -25.00
CA VAL A 925 48.23 -0.83 -24.99
C VAL A 925 47.96 0.07 -26.20
N GLU A 926 46.82 -0.11 -26.85
CA GLU A 926 46.32 0.82 -27.86
C GLU A 926 45.13 1.59 -27.30
N ALA A 927 45.21 2.92 -27.30
CA ALA A 927 44.13 3.80 -26.83
C ALA A 927 43.70 4.80 -27.90
N ALA A 928 42.45 5.22 -27.83
CA ALA A 928 41.90 6.24 -28.73
C ALA A 928 40.80 7.05 -28.04
N GLU A 929 40.50 8.24 -28.56
CA GLU A 929 39.34 9.00 -28.13
C GLU A 929 38.05 8.22 -28.44
N PHE A 930 37.12 8.14 -27.49
CA PHE A 930 35.88 7.37 -27.59
C PHE A 930 34.88 8.03 -28.55
N LYS A 931 35.04 7.74 -29.84
CA LYS A 931 34.15 8.19 -30.93
C LYS A 931 33.75 6.98 -31.75
N HIS A 932 32.57 7.04 -32.40
CA HIS A 932 32.12 5.97 -33.30
C HIS A 932 33.18 5.65 -34.38
N SER A 933 33.89 6.66 -34.90
CA SER A 933 34.95 6.47 -35.89
C SER A 933 36.14 5.65 -35.37
N ASN A 934 36.39 5.68 -34.07
CA ASN A 934 37.57 5.11 -33.42
C ASN A 934 37.28 3.77 -32.73
N LEU A 935 36.01 3.32 -32.69
CA LEU A 935 35.65 2.02 -32.14
C LEU A 935 36.34 0.88 -32.92
N PRO A 936 36.82 -0.18 -32.23
CA PRO A 936 37.35 -1.35 -32.90
C PRO A 936 36.34 -1.98 -33.87
N GLY A 937 36.80 -2.35 -35.07
CA GLY A 937 35.98 -3.01 -36.09
C GLY A 937 35.73 -2.16 -37.35
N TYR A 938 35.66 -2.83 -38.49
CA TYR A 938 35.54 -2.20 -39.81
C TYR A 938 34.10 -1.91 -40.24
N THR A 939 33.11 -2.52 -39.59
CA THR A 939 31.68 -2.38 -39.89
C THR A 939 30.94 -1.91 -38.63
N ASP A 940 29.76 -1.30 -38.78
CA ASP A 940 28.96 -0.91 -37.61
C ASP A 940 28.62 -2.11 -36.73
N VAL A 941 28.43 -3.29 -37.33
CA VAL A 941 28.29 -4.55 -36.60
C VAL A 941 29.54 -4.86 -35.75
N GLY A 942 30.75 -4.74 -36.34
CA GLY A 942 32.00 -4.95 -35.60
C GLY A 942 32.20 -3.95 -34.47
N LYS A 943 31.83 -2.67 -34.69
CA LYS A 943 31.85 -1.61 -33.68
C LYS A 943 30.82 -1.82 -32.58
N GLY A 944 29.64 -2.35 -32.91
CA GLY A 944 28.66 -2.78 -31.93
C GLY A 944 29.19 -3.93 -31.06
N MET A 945 29.87 -4.90 -31.67
CA MET A 945 30.48 -6.02 -30.96
C MET A 945 31.57 -5.57 -29.97
N SER A 946 32.35 -4.53 -30.28
CA SER A 946 33.33 -3.98 -29.33
C SER A 946 32.68 -3.34 -28.10
N LEU A 947 31.42 -2.91 -28.20
CA LEU A 947 30.60 -2.43 -27.08
C LEU A 947 29.83 -3.55 -26.35
N GLY A 948 30.01 -4.80 -26.77
CA GLY A 948 29.28 -5.94 -26.22
C GLY A 948 27.91 -6.20 -26.84
N LEU A 949 27.53 -5.49 -27.91
CA LEU A 949 26.24 -5.64 -28.58
C LEU A 949 26.31 -6.76 -29.64
N TRP A 950 25.49 -7.81 -29.48
CA TRP A 950 25.40 -8.93 -30.43
C TRP A 950 24.10 -8.81 -31.24
N VAL A 951 24.23 -8.71 -32.57
CA VAL A 951 23.17 -8.26 -33.48
C VAL A 951 21.95 -9.20 -33.55
N ASP A 952 22.12 -10.46 -33.15
CA ASP A 952 21.02 -11.45 -33.14
C ASP A 952 20.15 -11.39 -31.86
N ASP A 953 20.61 -10.77 -30.77
CA ASP A 953 20.01 -10.93 -29.43
C ASP A 953 19.17 -9.73 -28.92
N LEU A 954 19.24 -8.54 -29.53
CA LEU A 954 18.65 -7.33 -28.93
C LEU A 954 17.56 -6.70 -29.79
N ALA A 955 16.29 -7.02 -29.50
CA ALA A 955 15.11 -6.46 -30.16
C ALA A 955 15.06 -4.91 -30.08
N TRP A 956 15.57 -4.33 -28.99
CA TRP A 956 15.62 -2.88 -28.78
C TRP A 956 16.66 -2.15 -29.64
N LEU A 957 17.67 -2.85 -30.16
CA LEU A 957 18.74 -2.25 -30.97
C LEU A 957 18.39 -2.25 -32.47
N LYS A 958 17.45 -3.09 -32.93
CA LYS A 958 17.16 -3.33 -34.37
C LYS A 958 16.79 -2.08 -35.18
N THR A 959 16.37 -1.00 -34.54
CA THR A 959 15.99 0.27 -35.19
C THR A 959 16.94 1.43 -34.90
N ARG A 960 18.11 1.19 -34.27
CA ARG A 960 19.05 2.23 -33.83
C ARG A 960 20.46 2.01 -34.36
N ASP A 961 21.21 3.09 -34.55
CA ASP A 961 22.60 3.08 -35.01
C ASP A 961 23.57 2.95 -33.83
N VAL A 962 24.71 2.29 -34.04
CA VAL A 962 25.82 2.24 -33.06
C VAL A 962 26.37 3.64 -32.78
N ALA A 963 26.29 4.56 -33.76
CA ALA A 963 26.62 5.97 -33.53
C ALA A 963 25.72 6.62 -32.46
N ASP A 964 24.42 6.30 -32.44
CA ASP A 964 23.50 6.80 -31.40
C ASP A 964 23.83 6.21 -30.02
N VAL A 965 24.24 4.94 -29.97
CA VAL A 965 24.71 4.31 -28.71
C VAL A 965 25.94 5.05 -28.18
N VAL A 966 26.92 5.36 -29.04
CA VAL A 966 28.10 6.13 -28.63
C VAL A 966 27.72 7.52 -28.15
N ASP A 967 26.86 8.23 -28.88
CA ASP A 967 26.34 9.55 -28.46
C ASP A 967 25.64 9.47 -27.09
N TYR A 968 24.86 8.42 -26.86
CA TYR A 968 24.20 8.17 -25.59
C TYR A 968 25.20 7.93 -24.46
N LEU A 969 26.17 7.05 -24.65
CA LEU A 969 27.22 6.75 -23.66
C LEU A 969 28.08 7.98 -23.35
N ARG A 970 28.22 8.90 -24.32
CA ARG A 970 28.90 10.19 -24.12
C ARG A 970 28.03 11.23 -23.41
N GLY A 971 26.75 10.99 -23.14
CA GLY A 971 25.90 11.91 -22.36
C GLY A 971 24.73 12.53 -23.12
N LYS A 972 24.47 12.17 -24.38
CA LYS A 972 23.29 12.64 -25.13
C LYS A 972 22.05 11.84 -24.72
N SER A 973 20.91 12.48 -24.49
CA SER A 973 19.63 11.74 -24.39
C SER A 973 19.19 11.30 -25.79
N VAL A 974 18.83 10.02 -25.93
CA VAL A 974 18.42 9.42 -27.21
C VAL A 974 17.07 8.72 -27.02
N PRO A 975 16.01 9.10 -27.78
CA PRO A 975 14.69 8.53 -27.62
C PRO A 975 14.63 7.00 -27.69
N GLY A 976 14.10 6.43 -26.61
CA GLY A 976 13.86 5.01 -26.43
C GLY A 976 15.11 4.17 -26.13
N PHE A 977 16.26 4.79 -25.85
CA PHE A 977 17.23 4.20 -24.93
C PHE A 977 16.75 4.40 -23.48
N ARG A 978 17.48 3.81 -22.54
CA ARG A 978 17.30 4.04 -21.10
C ARG A 978 17.20 5.54 -20.80
N GLN A 979 16.21 5.91 -19.99
CA GLN A 979 16.11 7.28 -19.48
C GLN A 979 17.04 7.41 -18.28
N ARG A 980 17.73 8.55 -18.18
CA ARG A 980 18.60 8.85 -17.04
C ARG A 980 18.38 10.27 -16.54
N SER A 981 18.27 10.46 -15.23
CA SER A 981 18.14 11.78 -14.61
C SER A 981 19.48 12.53 -14.48
N SER A 982 20.60 11.80 -14.51
CA SER A 982 21.98 12.33 -14.50
C SER A 982 22.83 11.66 -15.57
N VAL A 983 23.90 12.33 -16.01
CA VAL A 983 24.90 11.76 -16.95
C VAL A 983 25.95 10.93 -16.22
N LEU A 984 26.26 11.28 -14.97
CA LEU A 984 27.24 10.56 -14.15
C LEU A 984 26.61 9.27 -13.62
N GLY A 985 27.26 8.13 -13.89
CA GLY A 985 26.83 6.83 -13.38
C GLY A 985 27.01 6.72 -11.87
N ASP A 986 26.30 5.76 -11.26
CA ASP A 986 26.40 5.47 -9.83
C ASP A 986 27.85 5.17 -9.39
N ILE A 987 28.20 5.59 -8.18
CA ILE A 987 29.52 5.34 -7.57
C ILE A 987 29.29 4.57 -6.28
N VAL A 988 29.53 3.26 -6.33
CA VAL A 988 29.18 2.32 -5.25
C VAL A 988 30.39 1.99 -4.39
N ASN A 989 31.34 1.21 -4.90
CA ASN A 989 32.51 0.71 -4.16
C ASN A 989 33.82 1.40 -4.56
N SER A 990 33.85 2.20 -5.63
CA SER A 990 35.06 2.92 -6.04
C SER A 990 35.58 3.83 -4.92
N ASP A 991 36.86 3.67 -4.59
CA ASP A 991 37.58 4.61 -3.73
C ASP A 991 37.68 5.97 -4.43
N LEU A 992 37.56 7.07 -3.69
CA LEU A 992 37.88 8.41 -4.19
C LEU A 992 39.37 8.69 -3.99
N ALA A 993 40.08 9.00 -5.07
CA ALA A 993 41.50 9.35 -5.00
C ALA A 993 41.71 10.84 -5.29
N ILE A 994 42.21 11.57 -4.30
CA ILE A 994 42.57 12.98 -4.46
C ILE A 994 44.06 13.06 -4.80
N SER A 995 44.40 13.75 -5.89
CA SER A 995 45.77 14.16 -6.20
C SER A 995 45.92 15.65 -5.90
N THR A 996 46.92 16.00 -5.10
CA THR A 996 47.25 17.38 -4.80
C THR A 996 48.61 17.76 -5.35
N PRO A 997 48.80 19.03 -5.77
CA PRO A 997 50.10 19.54 -6.16
C PRO A 997 51.13 19.54 -5.01
N ARG A 998 50.68 19.26 -3.77
CA ARG A 998 51.49 19.18 -2.55
C ARG A 998 51.83 17.74 -2.13
N ASP A 999 51.45 16.74 -2.92
CA ASP A 999 51.78 15.35 -2.59
C ASP A 999 53.26 15.08 -2.81
N ASP A 1000 53.96 14.79 -1.70
CA ASP A 1000 55.38 14.43 -1.61
C ASP A 1000 55.50 13.04 -0.98
N TYR A 1001 56.00 12.07 -1.75
CA TYR A 1001 56.21 10.68 -1.32
C TYR A 1001 57.57 10.46 -0.64
N GLY A 1002 58.31 11.54 -0.37
CA GLY A 1002 59.56 11.54 0.39
C GLY A 1002 60.81 11.13 -0.39
N TYR A 1003 60.70 10.92 -1.71
CA TYR A 1003 61.84 10.49 -2.55
C TYR A 1003 62.95 11.54 -2.63
N GLY A 1004 62.63 12.81 -2.36
CA GLY A 1004 63.61 13.90 -2.36
C GLY A 1004 64.68 13.75 -1.29
N ASN A 1005 64.35 13.08 -0.18
CA ASN A 1005 65.30 12.82 0.90
C ASN A 1005 66.43 11.86 0.49
N TRP A 1006 66.29 11.12 -0.61
CA TRP A 1006 67.33 10.23 -1.10
C TRP A 1006 68.61 10.97 -1.49
N ARG A 1007 68.52 12.27 -1.82
CA ARG A 1007 69.69 13.11 -2.11
C ARG A 1007 70.68 13.19 -0.94
N TYR A 1008 70.18 13.04 0.30
CA TYR A 1008 70.99 13.04 1.52
C TYR A 1008 71.50 11.65 1.92
N ALA A 1009 71.05 10.60 1.26
CA ALA A 1009 71.33 9.19 1.60
C ALA A 1009 72.22 8.49 0.55
N ALA A 1010 72.87 9.25 -0.33
CA ALA A 1010 73.75 8.73 -1.37
C ALA A 1010 75.11 8.27 -0.81
N SER A 1011 75.67 7.22 -1.41
CA SER A 1011 77.00 6.67 -1.12
C SER A 1011 77.70 6.28 -2.42
N GLU A 1012 79.00 5.98 -2.39
CA GLU A 1012 79.72 5.43 -3.56
C GLU A 1012 79.05 4.17 -4.14
N SER A 1013 78.39 3.37 -3.30
CA SER A 1013 77.64 2.17 -3.71
C SER A 1013 76.20 2.44 -4.19
N THR A 1014 75.69 3.67 -4.05
CA THR A 1014 74.34 4.08 -4.48
C THR A 1014 74.31 5.50 -5.08
N PRO A 1015 75.14 5.80 -6.11
CA PRO A 1015 75.24 7.15 -6.68
C PRO A 1015 73.93 7.65 -7.28
N TRP A 1016 73.07 6.74 -7.76
CA TRP A 1016 71.73 7.04 -8.29
C TRP A 1016 70.81 7.75 -7.29
N LYS A 1017 71.02 7.61 -5.96
CA LYS A 1017 70.17 8.26 -4.95
C LYS A 1017 70.28 9.78 -4.98
N ALA A 1018 71.47 10.30 -5.27
CA ALA A 1018 71.72 11.74 -5.34
C ALA A 1018 70.94 12.35 -6.52
N SER A 1019 71.18 11.81 -7.73
CA SER A 1019 70.55 12.31 -8.96
C SER A 1019 69.04 12.11 -8.96
N LEU A 1020 68.56 10.93 -8.55
CA LEU A 1020 67.13 10.63 -8.53
C LEU A 1020 66.39 11.45 -7.46
N GLY A 1021 66.98 11.63 -6.28
CA GLY A 1021 66.42 12.49 -5.23
C GLY A 1021 66.40 13.98 -5.61
N GLU A 1022 67.43 14.48 -6.28
CA GLU A 1022 67.47 15.86 -6.79
C GLU A 1022 66.43 16.07 -7.90
N SER A 1023 66.31 15.14 -8.85
CA SER A 1023 65.30 15.21 -9.92
C SER A 1023 63.85 15.22 -9.37
N TYR A 1024 63.58 14.51 -8.28
CA TYR A 1024 62.25 14.51 -7.66
C TYR A 1024 61.93 15.85 -7.00
N GLN A 1025 62.93 16.53 -6.43
CA GLN A 1025 62.73 17.85 -5.84
C GLN A 1025 62.40 18.89 -6.91
N ASN A 1026 63.09 18.84 -8.05
CA ASN A 1026 62.74 19.67 -9.22
C ASN A 1026 61.32 19.35 -9.72
N TYR A 1027 60.92 18.08 -9.71
CA TYR A 1027 59.56 17.67 -10.05
C TYR A 1027 58.52 18.23 -9.08
N LEU A 1028 58.76 18.16 -7.76
CA LEU A 1028 57.85 18.73 -6.76
C LEU A 1028 57.68 20.24 -6.93
N GLU A 1029 58.75 20.97 -7.24
CA GLU A 1029 58.68 22.40 -7.55
C GLU A 1029 57.80 22.67 -8.78
N ALA A 1030 57.95 21.88 -9.85
CA ALA A 1030 57.12 21.98 -11.04
C ALA A 1030 55.65 21.56 -10.79
N LYS A 1031 55.42 20.59 -9.89
CA LYS A 1031 54.09 20.06 -9.53
C LYS A 1031 53.24 21.08 -8.78
N GLN A 1032 53.83 22.06 -8.09
CA GLN A 1032 53.11 23.07 -7.29
C GLN A 1032 52.14 23.95 -8.11
N GLY A 1033 52.35 24.10 -9.41
CA GLY A 1033 51.49 24.90 -10.29
C GLY A 1033 50.27 24.17 -10.88
N ARG A 1034 50.04 22.91 -10.50
CA ARG A 1034 48.94 22.08 -11.04
C ARG A 1034 47.67 22.22 -10.22
N ASP A 1035 46.52 22.10 -10.86
CA ASP A 1035 45.24 22.05 -10.17
C ASP A 1035 45.09 20.72 -9.40
N PRO A 1036 44.50 20.75 -8.20
CA PRO A 1036 44.16 19.52 -7.48
C PRO A 1036 43.03 18.78 -8.21
N MET A 1037 43.07 17.46 -8.17
CA MET A 1037 42.13 16.58 -8.88
C MET A 1037 41.51 15.56 -7.94
N VAL A 1038 40.28 15.13 -8.24
CA VAL A 1038 39.63 13.96 -7.67
C VAL A 1038 39.32 12.96 -8.79
N TYR A 1039 39.66 11.71 -8.55
CA TYR A 1039 39.42 10.61 -9.47
C TYR A 1039 38.44 9.61 -8.85
N ALA A 1040 37.47 9.18 -9.64
CA ALA A 1040 36.43 8.24 -9.24
C ALA A 1040 36.08 7.30 -10.39
N GLY A 1041 36.02 6.00 -10.12
CA GLY A 1041 35.37 5.04 -10.98
C GLY A 1041 33.86 5.17 -10.82
N ALA A 1042 33.14 5.21 -11.93
CA ALA A 1042 31.70 5.29 -11.96
C ALA A 1042 31.11 4.20 -12.86
N ASN A 1043 29.85 3.89 -12.60
CA ASN A 1043 29.14 2.82 -13.26
C ASN A 1043 28.48 3.21 -14.59
N ASP A 1044 28.90 4.34 -15.15
CA ASP A 1044 28.70 4.68 -16.56
C ASP A 1044 29.82 4.12 -17.45
N GLY A 1045 30.69 3.30 -16.86
CA GLY A 1045 31.75 2.59 -17.56
C GLY A 1045 33.13 3.23 -17.48
N MET A 1046 33.26 4.33 -16.73
CA MET A 1046 34.40 5.23 -16.85
C MET A 1046 35.09 5.49 -15.50
N LEU A 1047 36.39 5.71 -15.57
CA LEU A 1047 37.11 6.48 -14.56
C LEU A 1047 37.06 7.95 -14.95
N HIS A 1048 36.57 8.81 -14.06
CA HIS A 1048 36.53 10.27 -14.26
C HIS A 1048 37.63 10.99 -13.49
N GLY A 1049 38.17 12.07 -14.06
CA GLY A 1049 39.02 13.03 -13.37
C GLY A 1049 38.35 14.41 -13.31
N PHE A 1050 37.97 14.85 -12.11
CA PHE A 1050 37.37 16.17 -11.87
C PHE A 1050 38.34 17.12 -11.18
N THR A 1051 38.24 18.42 -11.45
CA THR A 1051 38.94 19.43 -10.64
C THR A 1051 38.45 19.36 -9.20
N ALA A 1052 39.37 19.53 -8.25
CA ALA A 1052 39.08 19.55 -6.82
C ALA A 1052 39.30 20.96 -6.24
N GLY A 1053 38.97 21.17 -4.97
CA GLY A 1053 39.02 22.48 -4.31
C GLY A 1053 37.63 23.10 -4.10
N VAL A 1054 37.57 24.35 -3.62
CA VAL A 1054 36.30 25.00 -3.24
C VAL A 1054 35.37 25.30 -4.44
N ASP A 1055 35.94 25.50 -5.63
CA ASP A 1055 35.23 25.74 -6.90
C ASP A 1055 35.39 24.55 -7.87
N GLY A 1056 35.54 23.34 -7.31
CA GLY A 1056 35.80 22.10 -8.06
C GLY A 1056 34.58 21.53 -8.80
N GLY A 1057 34.69 20.25 -9.18
CA GLY A 1057 33.62 19.47 -9.80
C GLY A 1057 33.60 19.48 -11.32
N GLN A 1058 34.57 20.09 -12.02
CA GLN A 1058 34.59 20.13 -13.50
C GLN A 1058 35.34 18.94 -14.08
N GLU A 1059 34.70 18.16 -14.96
CA GLU A 1059 35.31 16.99 -15.61
C GLU A 1059 36.43 17.43 -16.56
N GLN A 1060 37.66 16.98 -16.32
CA GLN A 1060 38.79 17.22 -17.21
C GLN A 1060 38.89 16.14 -18.29
N PHE A 1061 38.76 14.88 -17.91
CA PHE A 1061 38.73 13.74 -18.83
C PHE A 1061 37.99 12.57 -18.18
N ALA A 1062 37.65 11.57 -19.00
CA ALA A 1062 37.22 10.25 -18.55
C ALA A 1062 37.94 9.15 -19.35
N PHE A 1063 38.15 7.99 -18.74
CA PHE A 1063 38.81 6.84 -19.33
C PHE A 1063 37.93 5.59 -19.23
N ILE A 1064 37.74 4.89 -20.35
CA ILE A 1064 37.01 3.60 -20.44
C ILE A 1064 38.06 2.48 -20.53
N PRO A 1065 38.20 1.64 -19.48
CA PRO A 1065 39.04 0.45 -19.55
C PRO A 1065 38.51 -0.54 -20.59
N TYR A 1066 39.40 -1.30 -21.23
CA TYR A 1066 39.07 -2.34 -22.20
C TYR A 1066 38.07 -3.36 -21.65
N GLY A 1067 38.23 -3.77 -20.39
CA GLY A 1067 37.26 -4.66 -19.71
C GLY A 1067 35.84 -4.10 -19.67
N SER A 1068 35.70 -2.79 -19.39
CA SER A 1068 34.43 -2.05 -19.37
C SER A 1068 33.83 -1.88 -20.76
N LEU A 1069 34.67 -1.50 -21.74
CA LEU A 1069 34.26 -1.23 -23.12
C LEU A 1069 33.42 -2.38 -23.71
N ARG A 1070 33.82 -3.62 -23.44
CA ARG A 1070 33.24 -4.85 -24.01
C ARG A 1070 31.81 -5.20 -23.58
N HIS A 1071 31.18 -4.42 -22.71
CA HIS A 1071 29.77 -4.56 -22.34
C HIS A 1071 29.07 -3.20 -22.13
N LEU A 1072 29.77 -2.10 -22.44
CA LEU A 1072 29.31 -0.73 -22.24
C LEU A 1072 27.98 -0.43 -22.94
N GLY A 1073 27.66 -1.15 -24.02
CA GLY A 1073 26.42 -0.99 -24.76
C GLY A 1073 25.15 -1.28 -23.95
N GLU A 1074 25.20 -2.08 -22.88
CA GLU A 1074 24.01 -2.37 -22.06
C GLU A 1074 23.48 -1.15 -21.30
N LEU A 1075 24.31 -0.14 -21.03
CA LEU A 1075 23.84 1.10 -20.39
C LEU A 1075 22.80 1.85 -21.24
N ALA A 1076 22.73 1.58 -22.54
CA ALA A 1076 21.71 2.15 -23.44
C ALA A 1076 20.40 1.34 -23.47
N ASN A 1077 20.38 0.13 -22.89
CA ASN A 1077 19.23 -0.77 -22.92
C ASN A 1077 18.06 -0.23 -22.05
N PRO A 1078 16.85 -0.03 -22.61
CA PRO A 1078 15.69 0.43 -21.85
C PRO A 1078 15.23 -0.50 -20.73
N ALA A 1079 15.70 -1.75 -20.71
CA ALA A 1079 15.47 -2.74 -19.67
C ALA A 1079 16.75 -3.07 -18.88
N TYR A 1080 17.72 -2.13 -18.85
CA TYR A 1080 18.94 -2.27 -18.07
C TYR A 1080 18.64 -2.67 -16.63
N ASP A 1081 19.29 -3.74 -16.18
CA ASP A 1081 19.45 -4.05 -14.77
C ASP A 1081 20.88 -3.70 -14.38
N HIS A 1082 21.10 -3.35 -13.12
CA HIS A 1082 22.40 -2.84 -12.67
C HIS A 1082 23.50 -3.89 -12.79
N GLU A 1083 24.60 -3.52 -13.44
CA GLU A 1083 25.86 -4.27 -13.54
C GLU A 1083 27.01 -3.36 -13.13
N TYR A 1084 28.09 -3.91 -12.55
CA TYR A 1084 29.28 -3.10 -12.26
C TYR A 1084 30.18 -2.97 -13.50
N PHE A 1085 30.66 -1.76 -13.77
CA PHE A 1085 31.63 -1.49 -14.82
C PHE A 1085 33.02 -1.09 -14.27
N VAL A 1086 33.14 0.10 -13.66
CA VAL A 1086 34.39 0.59 -13.06
C VAL A 1086 34.16 0.90 -11.59
N ASP A 1087 34.39 -0.10 -10.76
CA ASP A 1087 34.00 -0.10 -9.35
C ASP A 1087 35.17 -0.46 -8.40
N GLY A 1088 36.40 -0.48 -8.92
CA GLY A 1088 37.61 -0.88 -8.20
C GLY A 1088 38.32 0.25 -7.47
N GLY A 1089 39.26 -0.11 -6.59
CA GLY A 1089 40.07 0.85 -5.84
C GLY A 1089 41.07 1.62 -6.71
N ILE A 1090 41.36 2.87 -6.33
CA ILE A 1090 42.29 3.76 -7.06
C ILE A 1090 43.52 4.07 -6.18
N ALA A 1091 44.70 4.08 -6.81
CA ALA A 1091 45.95 4.52 -6.20
C ALA A 1091 46.65 5.57 -7.05
N ILE A 1092 47.21 6.58 -6.38
CA ILE A 1092 47.99 7.66 -7.00
C ILE A 1092 49.37 7.66 -6.37
N GLY A 1093 50.39 7.82 -7.20
CA GLY A 1093 51.79 7.79 -6.79
C GLY A 1093 52.69 8.48 -7.80
N ASP A 1094 53.82 9.02 -7.35
CA ASP A 1094 54.83 9.54 -8.27
C ASP A 1094 55.83 8.44 -8.64
N ALA A 1095 56.13 8.28 -9.93
CA ALA A 1095 57.08 7.28 -10.44
C ALA A 1095 58.01 7.89 -11.50
N PRO A 1096 59.32 7.53 -11.52
CA PRO A 1096 60.25 7.98 -12.55
C PRO A 1096 60.23 7.03 -13.76
N PHE A 1097 60.26 7.60 -14.96
CA PHE A 1097 60.28 6.86 -16.22
C PHE A 1097 61.69 6.74 -16.83
N SER A 1098 62.69 7.34 -16.20
CA SER A 1098 64.10 7.16 -16.54
C SER A 1098 64.97 6.95 -15.29
N ALA A 1099 66.12 6.32 -15.46
CA ALA A 1099 67.08 6.08 -14.36
C ALA A 1099 67.64 7.36 -13.72
N SER A 1100 67.46 8.52 -14.38
CA SER A 1100 67.91 9.84 -13.94
C SER A 1100 66.79 10.79 -13.52
N GLY A 1101 65.51 10.37 -13.58
CA GLY A 1101 64.35 11.23 -13.34
C GLY A 1101 63.22 10.98 -14.33
N ASP A 1102 62.59 12.03 -14.85
CA ASP A 1102 61.31 11.98 -15.59
C ASP A 1102 60.15 11.48 -14.70
N TRP A 1103 59.91 12.24 -13.64
CA TRP A 1103 58.85 11.92 -12.68
C TRP A 1103 57.49 12.30 -13.24
N ARG A 1104 56.54 11.37 -13.10
CA ARG A 1104 55.14 11.52 -13.48
C ARG A 1104 54.25 11.16 -12.30
N THR A 1105 53.07 11.77 -12.21
CA THR A 1105 52.03 11.34 -11.28
C THR A 1105 51.19 10.30 -11.98
N VAL A 1106 51.29 9.05 -11.52
CA VAL A 1106 50.64 7.88 -12.09
C VAL A 1106 49.42 7.52 -11.27
N LEU A 1107 48.32 7.23 -11.95
CA LEU A 1107 47.11 6.65 -11.38
C LEU A 1107 47.05 5.18 -11.79
N VAL A 1108 46.79 4.28 -10.84
CA VAL A 1108 46.46 2.87 -11.09
C VAL A 1108 45.04 2.61 -10.59
N GLY A 1109 44.17 2.13 -11.46
CA GLY A 1109 42.78 1.78 -11.16
C GLY A 1109 42.46 0.35 -11.59
N SER A 1110 41.29 -0.15 -11.16
CA SER A 1110 40.76 -1.44 -11.61
C SER A 1110 39.25 -1.37 -11.85
N THR A 1111 38.72 -2.34 -12.59
CA THR A 1111 37.26 -2.48 -12.78
C THR A 1111 36.54 -3.01 -11.53
N GLY A 1112 37.28 -3.48 -10.53
CA GLY A 1112 36.69 -3.99 -9.28
C GLY A 1112 35.86 -5.25 -9.52
N ALA A 1113 34.59 -5.21 -9.12
CA ALA A 1113 33.61 -6.26 -9.40
C ALA A 1113 33.05 -6.20 -10.85
N GLY A 1114 33.39 -5.15 -11.60
CA GLY A 1114 33.00 -4.97 -12.99
C GLY A 1114 33.95 -5.61 -14.00
N GLY A 1115 33.52 -5.66 -15.27
CA GLY A 1115 34.28 -6.32 -16.34
C GLY A 1115 33.98 -7.80 -16.54
N GLY A 1116 32.97 -8.39 -15.88
CA GLY A 1116 32.62 -9.81 -16.05
C GLY A 1116 31.42 -9.99 -16.98
N LYS A 1117 31.56 -10.77 -18.07
CA LYS A 1117 30.41 -10.98 -18.98
C LYS A 1117 29.44 -12.06 -18.45
N ARG A 1118 28.14 -11.75 -18.48
CA ARG A 1118 27.06 -12.73 -18.68
C ARG A 1118 26.87 -12.91 -20.19
N ARG A 1119 27.44 -13.98 -20.79
CA ARG A 1119 27.12 -14.31 -22.19
C ARG A 1119 25.68 -14.82 -22.21
N VAL A 1120 24.78 -14.21 -22.99
CA VAL A 1120 23.50 -14.86 -23.33
C VAL A 1120 23.84 -16.19 -24.01
N GLY A 1121 23.57 -17.31 -23.34
CA GLY A 1121 23.88 -18.66 -23.80
C GLY A 1121 25.34 -19.13 -23.66
N GLY A 1122 26.23 -18.42 -22.95
CA GLY A 1122 27.63 -18.84 -22.74
C GLY A 1122 28.04 -18.82 -21.26
N GLY A 1123 28.99 -19.68 -20.88
CA GLY A 1123 29.49 -19.75 -19.51
C GLY A 1123 30.18 -18.46 -19.03
N THR A 1124 30.15 -18.25 -17.72
CA THR A 1124 30.71 -17.12 -16.97
C THR A 1124 32.23 -17.14 -17.01
N VAL A 1125 32.86 -16.08 -17.54
CA VAL A 1125 34.30 -15.84 -17.41
C VAL A 1125 34.47 -14.37 -16.98
N SER A 1126 35.36 -14.12 -16.01
CA SER A 1126 35.73 -12.78 -15.56
C SER A 1126 36.69 -12.15 -16.58
N ASP A 1127 36.37 -10.97 -17.13
CA ASP A 1127 37.27 -10.18 -17.99
C ASP A 1127 37.74 -8.90 -17.26
N GLY A 1128 37.79 -8.93 -15.92
CA GLY A 1128 38.19 -7.77 -15.10
C GLY A 1128 39.57 -7.21 -15.49
N SER A 1129 39.79 -5.91 -15.28
CA SER A 1129 41.03 -5.26 -15.70
C SER A 1129 41.66 -4.36 -14.63
N VAL A 1130 42.98 -4.16 -14.78
CA VAL A 1130 43.79 -3.20 -14.02
C VAL A 1130 44.56 -2.35 -15.01
N PHE A 1131 44.56 -1.04 -14.82
CA PHE A 1131 45.10 -0.09 -15.79
C PHE A 1131 45.89 1.02 -15.09
N ALA A 1132 46.83 1.62 -15.81
CA ALA A 1132 47.60 2.76 -15.35
C ALA A 1132 47.59 3.92 -16.33
N LEU A 1133 47.47 5.13 -15.79
CA LEU A 1133 47.37 6.38 -16.53
C LEU A 1133 48.43 7.37 -16.03
N ASP A 1134 48.99 8.17 -16.94
CA ASP A 1134 49.76 9.36 -16.59
C ASP A 1134 48.79 10.53 -16.36
N VAL A 1135 48.62 10.91 -15.10
CA VAL A 1135 47.73 12.02 -14.72
C VAL A 1135 48.52 13.26 -14.32
N SER A 1136 49.72 13.42 -14.88
CA SER A 1136 50.56 14.60 -14.64
C SER A 1136 49.95 15.88 -15.18
N ALA A 1137 49.21 15.82 -16.29
CA ALA A 1137 48.59 16.96 -16.96
C ALA A 1137 47.12 16.66 -17.33
N PRO A 1138 46.22 16.54 -16.34
CA PRO A 1138 44.84 16.08 -16.55
C PRO A 1138 44.04 17.02 -17.48
N GLY A 1139 44.36 18.31 -17.47
CA GLY A 1139 43.76 19.30 -18.37
C GLY A 1139 44.14 19.14 -19.84
N SER A 1140 45.12 18.30 -20.19
CA SER A 1140 45.53 17.98 -21.56
C SER A 1140 45.63 16.47 -21.81
N PHE A 1141 44.95 15.66 -20.98
CA PHE A 1141 45.00 14.20 -21.07
C PHE A 1141 44.59 13.70 -22.46
N ASP A 1142 45.35 12.77 -23.03
CA ASP A 1142 45.08 12.11 -24.30
C ASP A 1142 45.38 10.60 -24.34
N ALA A 1143 45.38 10.01 -25.54
CA ALA A 1143 45.58 8.58 -25.72
C ALA A 1143 47.00 8.11 -25.34
N ASP A 1144 48.02 8.97 -25.47
CA ASP A 1144 49.41 8.65 -25.13
C ASP A 1144 49.63 8.63 -23.60
N ASP A 1145 48.68 9.17 -22.83
CA ASP A 1145 48.68 9.13 -21.36
C ASP A 1145 48.14 7.81 -20.79
N VAL A 1146 47.68 6.88 -21.63
CA VAL A 1146 47.30 5.52 -21.23
C VAL A 1146 48.57 4.65 -21.24
N LEU A 1147 49.08 4.31 -20.06
CA LEU A 1147 50.39 3.66 -19.92
C LEU A 1147 50.34 2.16 -20.22
N TRP A 1148 49.35 1.48 -19.67
CA TRP A 1148 49.10 0.04 -19.86
C TRP A 1148 47.74 -0.36 -19.28
N GLU A 1149 47.18 -1.45 -19.79
CA GLU A 1149 46.03 -2.15 -19.19
C GLU A 1149 46.25 -3.65 -19.29
N LEU A 1150 46.01 -4.39 -18.20
CA LEU A 1150 45.99 -5.85 -18.19
C LEU A 1150 44.55 -6.31 -17.99
N SER A 1151 44.08 -7.25 -18.82
CA SER A 1151 42.72 -7.79 -18.77
C SER A 1151 42.72 -9.31 -18.54
N GLY A 1152 41.71 -9.82 -17.85
CA GLY A 1152 41.46 -11.25 -17.67
C GLY A 1152 41.19 -12.00 -18.97
N GLU A 1153 40.89 -11.32 -20.09
CA GLU A 1153 40.73 -11.96 -21.41
C GLU A 1153 42.06 -12.56 -21.91
N ASP A 1154 43.17 -11.86 -21.70
CA ASP A 1154 44.51 -12.25 -22.18
C ASP A 1154 45.39 -12.86 -21.07
N HIS A 1155 44.91 -12.79 -19.82
CA HIS A 1155 45.62 -13.30 -18.64
C HIS A 1155 44.72 -14.21 -17.79
N ASP A 1156 44.78 -15.52 -18.04
CA ASP A 1156 43.98 -16.56 -17.36
C ASP A 1156 44.06 -16.52 -15.81
N ASP A 1157 45.17 -15.99 -15.25
CA ASP A 1157 45.41 -15.85 -13.81
C ASP A 1157 44.82 -14.57 -13.19
N LEU A 1158 44.29 -13.63 -13.99
CA LEU A 1158 43.71 -12.36 -13.55
C LEU A 1158 42.19 -12.49 -13.41
N GLY A 1159 41.68 -12.30 -12.19
CA GLY A 1159 40.24 -12.24 -11.87
C GLY A 1159 39.80 -10.83 -11.45
N PHE A 1160 38.62 -10.72 -10.82
CA PHE A 1160 38.13 -9.44 -10.28
C PHE A 1160 39.13 -8.81 -9.27
N VAL A 1161 39.63 -7.62 -9.60
CA VAL A 1161 40.65 -6.91 -8.81
C VAL A 1161 39.97 -6.02 -7.76
N LEU A 1162 39.47 -6.66 -6.70
CA LEU A 1162 38.76 -6.02 -5.59
C LEU A 1162 39.71 -5.33 -4.58
N GLY A 1163 40.99 -5.69 -4.55
CA GLY A 1163 41.97 -5.08 -3.66
C GLY A 1163 42.52 -3.77 -4.21
N ARG A 1164 42.65 -2.75 -3.35
CA ARG A 1164 43.26 -1.46 -3.73
C ARG A 1164 44.69 -1.65 -4.25
N PRO A 1165 45.04 -1.10 -5.44
CA PRO A 1165 46.40 -1.16 -5.95
C PRO A 1165 47.36 -0.33 -5.11
N HIS A 1166 48.66 -0.61 -5.22
CA HIS A 1166 49.73 0.17 -4.59
C HIS A 1166 50.86 0.42 -5.58
N ILE A 1167 51.35 1.66 -5.64
CA ILE A 1167 52.53 2.04 -6.43
C ILE A 1167 53.73 2.09 -5.48
N VAL A 1168 54.69 1.19 -5.65
CA VAL A 1168 55.83 1.07 -4.72
C VAL A 1168 57.16 0.84 -5.44
N PRO A 1169 58.27 1.41 -4.93
CA PRO A 1169 59.60 1.08 -5.41
C PRO A 1169 60.07 -0.27 -4.85
N ILE A 1170 60.57 -1.14 -5.71
CA ILE A 1170 61.24 -2.40 -5.37
C ILE A 1170 62.71 -2.37 -5.77
N LYS A 1171 63.52 -3.26 -5.17
CA LYS A 1171 64.96 -3.33 -5.44
C LYS A 1171 65.23 -3.88 -6.85
N GLY A 1172 65.92 -3.10 -7.69
CA GLY A 1172 66.37 -3.51 -9.03
C GLY A 1172 67.89 -3.55 -9.20
N SER A 1173 68.37 -4.03 -10.36
CA SER A 1173 69.78 -4.04 -10.73
C SER A 1173 70.21 -2.67 -11.29
N GLY A 1174 70.77 -1.81 -10.44
CA GLY A 1174 71.24 -0.47 -10.84
C GLY A 1174 70.41 0.71 -10.28
N GLY A 1175 69.34 0.42 -9.54
CA GLY A 1175 68.44 1.41 -8.94
C GLY A 1175 67.09 0.77 -8.57
N PRO A 1176 66.17 1.50 -7.92
CA PRO A 1176 64.82 1.03 -7.67
C PRO A 1176 64.00 0.95 -8.97
N ARG A 1177 63.07 0.00 -9.05
CA ARG A 1177 62.04 -0.10 -10.09
C ARG A 1177 60.68 0.15 -9.45
N TRP A 1178 59.82 0.95 -10.05
CA TRP A 1178 58.46 1.15 -9.59
C TRP A 1178 57.56 0.06 -10.16
N VAL A 1179 56.70 -0.49 -9.32
CA VAL A 1179 55.72 -1.49 -9.71
C VAL A 1179 54.35 -1.10 -9.15
N ALA A 1180 53.31 -1.38 -9.93
CA ALA A 1180 51.95 -1.43 -9.45
C ALA A 1180 51.70 -2.84 -8.90
N ARG A 1181 51.20 -2.93 -7.66
CA ARG A 1181 50.86 -4.19 -7.01
C ARG A 1181 49.39 -4.17 -6.65
N ALA A 1182 48.62 -5.08 -7.22
CA ALA A 1182 47.22 -5.33 -6.86
C ALA A 1182 47.04 -6.78 -6.40
N GLY A 1183 45.94 -7.06 -5.70
CA GLY A 1183 45.59 -8.41 -5.25
C GLY A 1183 44.23 -8.83 -5.80
N TRP A 1184 44.13 -10.08 -6.25
CA TRP A 1184 42.91 -10.66 -6.81
C TRP A 1184 42.79 -12.16 -6.46
N PRO A 1185 41.57 -12.71 -6.36
CA PRO A 1185 41.36 -14.16 -6.20
C PRO A 1185 41.70 -14.91 -7.51
N CYS A 1186 42.28 -16.11 -7.37
CA CYS A 1186 42.73 -16.94 -8.48
C CYS A 1186 41.51 -17.52 -9.26
N SER A 1187 41.39 -17.26 -10.57
CA SER A 1187 40.36 -17.85 -11.45
C SER A 1187 40.72 -19.31 -11.76
N GLY A 1188 39.81 -20.25 -11.56
CA GLY A 1188 40.08 -21.69 -11.62
C GLY A 1188 40.21 -22.31 -13.01
N THR A 1189 40.51 -21.54 -14.07
CA THR A 1189 40.50 -22.06 -15.45
C THR A 1189 41.79 -22.81 -15.80
N VAL A 1190 41.85 -24.09 -15.43
CA VAL A 1190 42.85 -25.02 -15.98
C VAL A 1190 42.52 -25.31 -17.46
N ARG A 1191 43.14 -24.59 -18.40
CA ARG A 1191 43.27 -25.09 -19.77
C ARG A 1191 44.15 -26.35 -19.73
N THR A 1192 43.63 -27.44 -20.29
CA THR A 1192 44.39 -28.69 -20.47
C THR A 1192 45.72 -28.40 -21.17
N PRO A 1193 46.87 -28.95 -20.70
CA PRO A 1193 48.16 -28.62 -21.27
C PRO A 1193 48.24 -29.11 -22.72
N ARG A 1194 48.59 -28.20 -23.63
CA ARG A 1194 49.12 -28.58 -24.94
C ARG A 1194 50.30 -29.53 -24.70
N THR A 1195 50.26 -30.64 -25.41
CA THR A 1195 51.10 -31.82 -25.24
C THR A 1195 52.59 -31.46 -25.28
N VAL A 1196 53.28 -31.56 -24.13
CA VAL A 1196 54.75 -31.64 -24.09
C VAL A 1196 55.14 -32.92 -23.37
N ARG A 1197 55.92 -33.74 -24.09
CA ARG A 1197 56.45 -35.04 -23.64
C ARG A 1197 57.27 -34.90 -22.35
N GLN A 1198 57.16 -35.96 -21.53
CA GLN A 1198 57.93 -36.26 -20.33
C GLN A 1198 59.45 -35.98 -20.44
N SER A 1199 60.03 -35.47 -19.35
CA SER A 1199 61.15 -36.16 -18.68
C SER A 1199 61.23 -35.81 -17.18
N SER A 1200 61.18 -36.86 -16.37
CA SER A 1200 61.51 -37.07 -14.95
C SER A 1200 62.06 -35.95 -14.04
N SER A 1201 61.60 -36.04 -12.78
CA SER A 1201 62.19 -35.65 -11.49
C SER A 1201 62.00 -34.24 -10.95
N SER A 1202 60.90 -34.02 -10.21
CA SER A 1202 60.91 -33.76 -8.75
C SER A 1202 59.55 -33.17 -8.33
N SER A 1203 58.77 -33.95 -7.59
CA SER A 1203 57.48 -33.57 -7.02
C SER A 1203 57.67 -33.03 -5.61
N ILE A 1204 57.64 -31.70 -5.45
CA ILE A 1204 57.41 -31.01 -4.17
C ILE A 1204 56.45 -29.83 -4.43
N SER A 1205 55.22 -29.98 -3.93
CA SER A 1205 54.20 -28.96 -3.60
C SER A 1205 54.15 -27.64 -4.42
N ARG A 1206 53.20 -27.54 -5.37
CA ARG A 1206 52.60 -26.28 -5.84
C ARG A 1206 51.14 -26.17 -5.37
N ALA A 1207 50.93 -26.08 -4.06
CA ALA A 1207 49.63 -25.75 -3.47
C ALA A 1207 49.69 -24.49 -2.58
N ALA A 1208 50.76 -23.71 -2.69
CA ALA A 1208 50.91 -22.45 -1.97
C ALA A 1208 51.80 -21.49 -2.78
N ALA A 1209 51.19 -20.73 -3.69
CA ALA A 1209 51.71 -19.46 -4.20
C ALA A 1209 50.64 -18.73 -5.06
N CYS A 1210 49.56 -18.21 -4.46
CA CYS A 1210 48.86 -17.04 -5.02
C CYS A 1210 49.59 -15.81 -4.43
N PHE A 1211 50.71 -15.40 -5.05
CA PHE A 1211 51.37 -14.12 -4.79
C PHE A 1211 52.07 -13.62 -6.06
N ALA A 1212 51.65 -12.43 -6.49
CA ALA A 1212 52.36 -11.39 -7.24
C ALA A 1212 53.19 -11.80 -8.48
N ARG A 1213 52.83 -11.21 -9.62
CA ARG A 1213 53.83 -10.69 -10.56
C ARG A 1213 53.70 -9.18 -10.65
#